data_AF-A0A8H3AKT7-F1
#
_entry.id   AF-A0A8H3AKT7-F1
#
_cell.length_a   1.000
_cell.length_b   1.000
_cell.length_c   1.000
_cell.angle_alpha   90.00
_cell.angle_beta   90.00
_cell.angle_gamma   90.00
#
_symmetry.space_group_name_H-M   'P 1'
#
loop_
_entity.id
_entity.type
_entity.pdbx_description
1 polymer ?
#
loop_
_entity_poly.entity_id
_entity_poly.type
_entity_poly.pdbx_seq_one_letter_code
_entity_poly.pdbx_strand_id
1 'polypeptide(L)'
;MLARFTRTYLIILVGLIVIISLAALTTHHPLQSYVDPLTGKIFGEGGVEKSSPDLLAANQESGVRGGVIMPKLGNATAKAELGRATWKLMHTMTLRFPDKPTADERKALESFFHLTSRLYPCGECATEFQALLKKYPPQTSSRMVSALWLCSVHNMVNARLKKPEFDCTKLDETYDCGCGPEGANSTTNALKAGGRKEGDPDELTGAKLIKGGIGPQAKNLDKPGIPRRLQIHSNLYDNAPQPPAIRTGPVSGTDHADQVKPPMALLLLATGSQSLALSSSLPPPLRSFNMSATAGAYRRPASSRSKDETIPSDLNIPDNYVQHTLATTKPLPPVTLQNWWQELNYLNCFFIFVTPLIAIYGALTTSLQWKTACFAFFWYFVTGLGITAGYHRLWAHRAYNASKPLEYFLALAGAGAVQGSIKWWSRGHRAHHRYTDTELDPYNAHWGFFWSHVGWMIFKPRRKPGVADVSDLAKNKIAQWQHRWYLWLMLSMSFGIPTVIPGLLWGDWRGGYFYAGVARLVFVHHSTWCVNSLAHWLGESSFDDKHTPRDHLITALVTIGEGYHNFHHQFPMDYRNAIKWYQYDPTKWFIAAMSWLGLATQLKVFPDNEVKKGQMTMELKKIKARADKIEWPKTSNDLPVISWEEFQAHAKERNLVLISGFIHDVTSFMDEHPGGRHLLSKNIGRDATTAFWGGVYEHSNAAHNLLAMMRVGVLRGGLEIESEKAVPPSQQLRVISHSEIIALNSPTGTYTGPTDSRSCSPPISDLDSDNGLVFGASSASEDESPKTPVSEATRLELTTK
;
A
#
# COMPACT_ATOMS: atom_id res chain seq x y z
N MET A 1 56.25 -15.01 -6.69
CA MET A 1 55.14 -15.84 -6.17
C MET A 1 53.82 -15.08 -6.08
N LEU A 2 53.75 -13.90 -5.45
CA LEU A 2 52.50 -13.11 -5.25
C LEU A 2 51.54 -13.14 -6.45
N ALA A 3 51.96 -12.72 -7.65
CA ALA A 3 51.07 -12.63 -8.83
C ALA A 3 50.42 -13.96 -9.28
N ARG A 4 51.05 -15.12 -9.03
CA ARG A 4 50.43 -16.43 -9.25
C ARG A 4 49.37 -16.70 -8.19
N PHE A 5 49.69 -16.40 -6.92
CA PHE A 5 48.75 -16.51 -5.81
C PHE A 5 47.54 -15.59 -6.01
N THR A 6 47.72 -14.35 -6.47
CA THR A 6 46.62 -13.41 -6.77
C THR A 6 45.72 -13.90 -7.90
N ARG A 7 46.27 -14.55 -8.94
CA ARG A 7 45.45 -15.15 -10.01
C ARG A 7 44.64 -16.34 -9.53
N THR A 8 45.27 -17.29 -8.82
CA THR A 8 44.56 -18.45 -8.26
C THR A 8 43.52 -18.00 -7.24
N TYR A 9 43.84 -17.01 -6.40
CA TYR A 9 42.90 -16.42 -5.44
C TYR A 9 41.73 -15.69 -6.13
N LEU A 10 41.96 -14.94 -7.22
CA LEU A 10 40.89 -14.33 -8.01
C LEU A 10 40.00 -15.37 -8.70
N ILE A 11 40.58 -16.45 -9.23
CA ILE A 11 39.81 -17.54 -9.84
C ILE A 11 38.99 -18.28 -8.77
N ILE A 12 39.56 -18.54 -7.59
CA ILE A 12 38.85 -19.12 -6.44
C ILE A 12 37.78 -18.16 -5.92
N LEU A 13 38.03 -16.86 -5.86
CA LEU A 13 37.08 -15.85 -5.40
C LEU A 13 35.90 -15.72 -6.39
N VAL A 14 36.17 -15.66 -7.70
CA VAL A 14 35.12 -15.65 -8.73
C VAL A 14 34.36 -16.97 -8.75
N GLY A 15 35.06 -18.11 -8.62
CA GLY A 15 34.44 -19.42 -8.46
C GLY A 15 33.56 -19.52 -7.22
N LEU A 16 34.01 -19.00 -6.08
CA LEU A 16 33.22 -18.90 -4.85
C LEU A 16 32.05 -17.93 -4.99
N ILE A 17 32.21 -16.78 -5.67
CA ILE A 17 31.09 -15.87 -5.94
C ILE A 17 30.06 -16.54 -6.85
N VAL A 18 30.47 -17.30 -7.87
CA VAL A 18 29.58 -18.07 -8.73
C VAL A 18 28.90 -19.20 -7.95
N ILE A 19 29.64 -19.95 -7.12
CA ILE A 19 29.09 -21.01 -6.26
C ILE A 19 28.16 -20.44 -5.19
N ILE A 20 28.47 -19.30 -4.58
CA ILE A 20 27.63 -18.61 -3.60
C ILE A 20 26.41 -18.00 -4.30
N SER A 21 26.51 -17.54 -5.55
CA SER A 21 25.36 -17.07 -6.33
C SER A 21 24.45 -18.24 -6.74
N LEU A 22 25.02 -19.37 -7.15
CA LEU A 22 24.29 -20.61 -7.45
C LEU A 22 23.70 -21.25 -6.18
N ALA A 23 24.38 -21.13 -5.03
CA ALA A 23 23.86 -21.53 -3.74
C ALA A 23 22.76 -20.58 -3.28
N ALA A 24 22.92 -19.26 -3.44
CA ALA A 24 21.86 -18.28 -3.15
C ALA A 24 20.60 -18.53 -4.01
N LEU A 25 20.77 -19.02 -5.24
CA LEU A 25 19.67 -19.47 -6.11
C LEU A 25 19.01 -20.79 -5.66
N THR A 26 19.65 -21.59 -4.79
CA THR A 26 19.11 -22.89 -4.31
C THR A 26 18.82 -22.93 -2.80
N THR A 27 19.31 -21.99 -1.99
CA THR A 27 19.17 -21.97 -0.53
C THR A 27 18.37 -20.79 0.01
N HIS A 28 18.17 -19.72 -0.77
CA HIS A 28 17.14 -18.74 -0.46
C HIS A 28 15.80 -19.21 -1.02
N HIS A 29 14.93 -19.72 -0.15
CA HIS A 29 13.49 -19.65 -0.40
C HIS A 29 13.12 -18.18 -0.61
N PRO A 30 12.63 -17.77 -1.79
CA PRO A 30 12.17 -16.40 -1.98
C PRO A 30 10.88 -16.24 -1.17
N LEU A 31 10.92 -15.36 -0.16
CA LEU A 31 9.78 -15.02 0.70
C LEU A 31 8.68 -14.20 -0.02
N GLN A 32 8.68 -14.19 -1.35
CA GLN A 32 7.65 -13.59 -2.20
C GLN A 32 7.67 -14.21 -3.60
N SER A 33 6.50 -14.26 -4.24
CA SER A 33 6.27 -14.90 -5.53
C SER A 33 7.03 -14.27 -6.69
N TYR A 34 7.70 -15.08 -7.51
CA TYR A 34 8.37 -14.65 -8.74
C TYR A 34 7.85 -15.43 -9.96
N VAL A 35 7.79 -14.76 -11.12
CA VAL A 35 7.38 -15.33 -12.41
C VAL A 35 8.62 -15.78 -13.17
N ASP A 36 8.75 -17.08 -13.45
CA ASP A 36 9.82 -17.61 -14.29
C ASP A 36 9.72 -17.08 -15.73
N PRO A 37 10.71 -16.34 -16.27
CA PRO A 37 10.68 -15.80 -17.62
C PRO A 37 10.70 -16.85 -18.74
N LEU A 38 11.14 -18.09 -18.44
CA LEU A 38 11.23 -19.18 -19.42
C LEU A 38 9.94 -20.00 -19.52
N THR A 39 9.19 -20.12 -18.42
CA THR A 39 7.98 -20.97 -18.36
C THR A 39 6.68 -20.22 -18.05
N GLY A 40 6.76 -18.94 -17.66
CA GLY A 40 5.61 -18.12 -17.26
C GLY A 40 4.95 -18.55 -15.94
N LYS A 41 5.54 -19.51 -15.21
CA LYS A 41 4.98 -20.04 -13.96
C LYS A 41 5.40 -19.21 -12.76
N ILE A 42 4.45 -19.00 -11.85
CA ILE A 42 4.67 -18.31 -10.58
C ILE A 42 5.14 -19.33 -9.54
N PHE A 43 6.31 -19.09 -8.94
CA PHE A 43 6.84 -19.91 -7.84
C PHE A 43 6.97 -19.06 -6.56
N GLY A 44 6.51 -19.61 -5.44
CA GLY A 44 6.58 -19.04 -4.11
C GLY A 44 5.67 -19.81 -3.14
N GLU A 45 6.18 -20.14 -1.96
CA GLU A 45 5.37 -20.62 -0.83
C GLU A 45 5.28 -19.52 0.22
N GLY A 46 4.07 -19.02 0.46
CA GLY A 46 3.86 -17.88 1.34
C GLY A 46 2.55 -17.13 1.10
N GLY A 47 1.42 -17.76 1.40
CA GLY A 47 0.22 -17.01 1.83
C GLY A 47 -0.51 -16.12 0.82
N VAL A 48 -0.45 -16.42 -0.48
CA VAL A 48 -1.58 -16.12 -1.39
C VAL A 48 -2.10 -17.46 -1.88
N GLU A 49 -3.39 -17.73 -1.68
CA GLU A 49 -4.01 -18.96 -2.17
C GLU A 49 -3.76 -19.08 -3.67
N LYS A 50 -3.27 -20.25 -4.11
CA LYS A 50 -3.26 -20.58 -5.53
C LYS A 50 -4.72 -20.67 -5.99
N SER A 51 -5.22 -19.60 -6.61
CA SER A 51 -6.41 -19.70 -7.46
C SER A 51 -6.03 -20.55 -8.68
N SER A 52 -6.07 -21.87 -8.52
CA SER A 52 -5.93 -22.81 -9.62
C SER A 52 -6.89 -22.42 -10.75
N PRO A 53 -6.49 -22.52 -12.03
CA PRO A 53 -7.38 -22.17 -13.14
C PRO A 53 -8.74 -22.89 -13.08
N ASP A 54 -8.76 -24.12 -12.57
CA ASP A 54 -9.97 -24.93 -12.40
C ASP A 54 -10.86 -24.51 -11.21
N LEU A 55 -10.34 -23.77 -10.22
CA LEU A 55 -11.13 -23.25 -9.09
C LEU A 55 -11.83 -21.92 -9.42
N LEU A 56 -11.33 -21.16 -10.39
CA LEU A 56 -11.97 -19.91 -10.83
C LEU A 56 -13.28 -20.15 -11.58
N ALA A 57 -13.47 -21.34 -12.17
CA ALA A 57 -14.76 -21.76 -12.72
C ALA A 57 -15.80 -22.11 -11.62
N ALA A 58 -15.35 -22.66 -10.49
CA ALA A 58 -16.24 -23.12 -9.42
C ALA A 58 -16.68 -21.99 -8.46
N ASN A 59 -15.80 -21.03 -8.16
CA ASN A 59 -16.07 -20.00 -7.15
C ASN A 59 -16.63 -18.67 -7.67
N GLN A 60 -16.83 -18.50 -8.99
CA GLN A 60 -17.41 -17.25 -9.51
C GLN A 60 -18.92 -17.10 -9.24
N GLU A 61 -19.59 -18.12 -8.70
CA GLU A 61 -21.03 -18.10 -8.39
C GLU A 61 -21.35 -18.00 -6.88
N SER A 62 -20.42 -18.34 -5.98
CA SER A 62 -20.71 -18.57 -4.55
C SER A 62 -20.92 -17.29 -3.71
N GLY A 63 -20.28 -16.18 -4.06
CA GLY A 63 -20.49 -14.89 -3.37
C GLY A 63 -21.84 -14.24 -3.68
N VAL A 64 -22.31 -14.36 -4.93
CA VAL A 64 -23.56 -13.74 -5.40
C VAL A 64 -24.78 -14.59 -5.04
N ARG A 65 -24.64 -15.92 -4.95
CA ARG A 65 -25.73 -16.86 -4.65
C ARG A 65 -25.74 -17.30 -3.19
N GLY A 66 -26.92 -17.26 -2.57
CA GLY A 66 -27.15 -17.69 -1.19
C GLY A 66 -28.24 -16.87 -0.51
N GLY A 67 -28.67 -17.27 0.69
CA GLY A 67 -29.81 -16.65 1.38
C GLY A 67 -29.56 -15.23 1.88
N VAL A 68 -30.65 -14.63 2.39
CA VAL A 68 -30.66 -13.37 3.14
C VAL A 68 -29.84 -13.50 4.42
N ILE A 69 -29.04 -12.48 4.72
CA ILE A 69 -28.17 -12.44 5.91
C ILE A 69 -28.74 -11.49 6.97
N MET A 70 -29.57 -10.52 6.56
CA MET A 70 -30.06 -9.45 7.44
C MET A 70 -31.22 -9.89 8.34
N PRO A 71 -31.29 -9.41 9.60
CA PRO A 71 -32.39 -9.69 10.52
C PRO A 71 -33.69 -8.98 10.14
N LYS A 72 -34.80 -9.33 10.82
CA LYS A 72 -36.09 -8.62 10.64
C LYS A 72 -36.01 -7.18 11.15
N LEU A 73 -36.56 -6.24 10.39
CA LEU A 73 -36.63 -4.83 10.75
C LEU A 73 -38.02 -4.49 11.32
N GLY A 74 -38.14 -4.50 12.65
CA GLY A 74 -39.42 -4.32 13.35
C GLY A 74 -39.99 -2.89 13.33
N ASN A 75 -39.16 -1.85 13.13
CA ASN A 75 -39.62 -0.47 13.10
C ASN A 75 -40.23 -0.13 11.73
N ALA A 76 -41.57 0.02 11.68
CA ALA A 76 -42.32 0.28 10.46
C ALA A 76 -41.98 1.63 9.78
N THR A 77 -41.67 2.68 10.57
CA THR A 77 -41.29 4.00 10.04
C THR A 77 -39.92 3.94 9.37
N ALA A 78 -38.92 3.38 10.07
CA ALA A 78 -37.59 3.19 9.52
C ALA A 78 -37.60 2.27 8.29
N LYS A 79 -38.41 1.20 8.31
CA LYS A 79 -38.63 0.31 7.16
C LYS A 79 -39.20 1.05 5.94
N ALA A 80 -40.12 2.00 6.15
CA ALA A 80 -40.70 2.80 5.09
C ALA A 80 -39.74 3.89 4.56
N GLU A 81 -38.93 4.48 5.42
CA GLU A 81 -37.88 5.46 5.04
C GLU A 81 -36.76 4.80 4.24
N LEU A 82 -36.21 3.69 4.75
CA LEU A 82 -35.21 2.87 4.08
C LEU A 82 -35.72 2.43 2.69
N GLY A 83 -36.97 1.95 2.61
CA GLY A 83 -37.59 1.60 1.34
C GLY A 83 -37.64 2.77 0.34
N ARG A 84 -38.07 3.96 0.77
CA ARG A 84 -38.09 5.16 -0.10
C ARG A 84 -36.69 5.53 -0.60
N ALA A 85 -35.70 5.53 0.28
CA ALA A 85 -34.31 5.85 -0.07
C ALA A 85 -33.71 4.84 -1.06
N THR A 86 -33.88 3.54 -0.80
CA THR A 86 -33.36 2.47 -1.66
C THR A 86 -34.04 2.44 -3.03
N TRP A 87 -35.36 2.67 -3.12
CA TRP A 87 -36.01 2.78 -4.44
C TRP A 87 -35.52 4.03 -5.21
N LYS A 88 -35.32 5.19 -4.56
CA LYS A 88 -34.72 6.36 -5.24
C LYS A 88 -33.30 6.06 -5.73
N LEU A 89 -32.47 5.37 -4.96
CA LEU A 89 -31.14 4.91 -5.40
C LEU A 89 -31.22 4.00 -6.64
N MET A 90 -32.00 2.92 -6.57
CA MET A 90 -32.07 1.93 -7.65
C MET A 90 -32.65 2.49 -8.96
N HIS A 91 -33.71 3.31 -8.89
CA HIS A 91 -34.30 3.95 -10.08
C HIS A 91 -33.35 5.00 -10.67
N THR A 92 -32.67 5.80 -9.84
CA THR A 92 -31.66 6.75 -10.35
C THR A 92 -30.49 6.02 -11.00
N MET A 93 -30.03 4.90 -10.42
CA MET A 93 -28.94 4.10 -10.98
C MET A 93 -29.31 3.47 -12.33
N THR A 94 -30.50 2.86 -12.45
CA THR A 94 -30.94 2.25 -13.73
C THR A 94 -31.21 3.27 -14.83
N LEU A 95 -31.73 4.45 -14.50
CA LEU A 95 -31.86 5.58 -15.44
C LEU A 95 -30.51 6.19 -15.88
N ARG A 96 -29.43 5.95 -15.13
CA ARG A 96 -28.07 6.41 -15.49
C ARG A 96 -27.16 5.34 -16.07
N PHE A 97 -27.63 4.09 -16.15
CA PHE A 97 -26.91 2.98 -16.75
C PHE A 97 -26.61 3.24 -18.25
N PRO A 98 -25.60 2.61 -18.87
CA PRO A 98 -25.30 2.83 -20.29
C PRO A 98 -26.42 2.33 -21.22
N ASP A 99 -26.63 3.01 -22.36
CA ASP A 99 -27.57 2.56 -23.39
C ASP A 99 -27.06 1.30 -24.13
N LYS A 100 -25.74 1.10 -24.17
CA LYS A 100 -25.04 -0.04 -24.77
C LYS A 100 -23.96 -0.55 -23.82
N PRO A 101 -24.34 -1.23 -22.73
CA PRO A 101 -23.41 -1.65 -21.68
C PRO A 101 -22.53 -2.83 -22.13
N THR A 102 -21.27 -2.79 -21.72
CA THR A 102 -20.28 -3.88 -21.88
C THR A 102 -20.66 -5.10 -21.04
N ALA A 103 -20.12 -6.28 -21.37
CA ALA A 103 -20.40 -7.51 -20.63
C ALA A 103 -20.08 -7.41 -19.11
N ASP A 104 -19.05 -6.62 -18.75
CA ASP A 104 -18.68 -6.36 -17.36
C ASP A 104 -19.72 -5.47 -16.65
N GLU A 105 -20.08 -4.32 -17.23
CA GLU A 105 -21.11 -3.42 -16.69
C GLU A 105 -22.47 -4.12 -16.50
N ARG A 106 -22.81 -5.04 -17.42
CA ARG A 106 -24.01 -5.89 -17.33
C ARG A 106 -23.96 -6.84 -16.14
N LYS A 107 -22.83 -7.53 -15.95
CA LYS A 107 -22.59 -8.45 -14.82
C LYS A 107 -22.51 -7.71 -13.49
N ALA A 108 -21.98 -6.48 -13.48
CA ALA A 108 -21.93 -5.62 -12.30
C ALA A 108 -23.34 -5.21 -11.84
N LEU A 109 -24.21 -4.77 -12.77
CA LEU A 109 -25.60 -4.41 -12.45
C LEU A 109 -26.42 -5.62 -11.98
N GLU A 110 -26.26 -6.78 -12.61
CA GLU A 110 -26.89 -8.03 -12.20
C GLU A 110 -26.45 -8.44 -10.78
N SER A 111 -25.14 -8.44 -10.53
CA SER A 111 -24.55 -8.76 -9.22
C SER A 111 -25.01 -7.79 -8.14
N PHE A 112 -25.14 -6.49 -8.45
CA PHE A 112 -25.65 -5.47 -7.53
C PHE A 112 -27.06 -5.83 -7.01
N PHE A 113 -28.00 -6.22 -7.89
CA PHE A 113 -29.35 -6.56 -7.44
C PHE A 113 -29.38 -7.83 -6.59
N HIS A 114 -28.61 -8.85 -6.96
CA HIS A 114 -28.51 -10.09 -6.17
C HIS A 114 -27.86 -9.85 -4.80
N LEU A 115 -26.74 -9.13 -4.73
CA LEU A 115 -26.09 -8.77 -3.46
C LEU A 115 -27.00 -7.88 -2.59
N THR A 116 -27.69 -6.91 -3.21
CA THR A 116 -28.67 -6.09 -2.47
C THR A 116 -29.80 -6.96 -1.90
N SER A 117 -30.28 -7.98 -2.62
CA SER A 117 -31.30 -8.90 -2.09
C SER A 117 -30.85 -9.73 -0.89
N ARG A 118 -29.54 -9.84 -0.63
CA ARG A 118 -28.98 -10.54 0.54
C ARG A 118 -28.68 -9.60 1.71
N LEU A 119 -28.22 -8.39 1.39
CA LEU A 119 -27.71 -7.38 2.33
C LEU A 119 -28.72 -6.26 2.67
N TYR A 120 -29.92 -6.26 2.08
CA TYR A 120 -30.92 -5.23 2.37
C TYR A 120 -31.37 -5.28 3.85
N PRO A 121 -31.21 -4.22 4.66
CA PRO A 121 -31.35 -4.27 6.13
C PRO A 121 -32.73 -4.65 6.71
N CYS A 122 -33.74 -4.87 5.87
CA CYS A 122 -35.00 -5.49 6.25
C CYS A 122 -35.02 -6.94 5.75
N GLY A 123 -34.68 -7.92 6.59
CA GLY A 123 -34.53 -9.33 6.21
C GLY A 123 -35.79 -9.98 5.61
N GLU A 124 -36.98 -9.58 6.06
CA GLU A 124 -38.25 -10.01 5.46
C GLU A 124 -38.47 -9.39 4.07
N CYS A 125 -38.17 -8.09 3.89
CA CYS A 125 -38.20 -7.42 2.59
C CYS A 125 -37.18 -8.03 1.61
N ALA A 126 -36.00 -8.37 2.13
CA ALA A 126 -34.90 -8.98 1.40
C ALA A 126 -35.28 -10.38 0.90
N THR A 127 -35.91 -11.19 1.76
CA THR A 127 -36.43 -12.53 1.41
C THR A 127 -37.44 -12.46 0.28
N GLU A 128 -38.36 -11.51 0.37
CA GLU A 128 -39.38 -11.27 -0.66
C GLU A 128 -38.77 -10.74 -1.97
N PHE A 129 -37.79 -9.84 -1.91
CA PHE A 129 -37.10 -9.32 -3.09
C PHE A 129 -36.27 -10.41 -3.78
N GLN A 130 -35.61 -11.29 -3.01
CA GLN A 130 -34.90 -12.45 -3.53
C GLN A 130 -35.85 -13.45 -4.22
N ALA A 131 -37.06 -13.64 -3.69
CA ALA A 131 -38.11 -14.44 -4.34
C ALA A 131 -38.59 -13.81 -5.66
N LEU A 132 -38.69 -12.47 -5.73
CA LEU A 132 -38.98 -11.75 -6.97
C LEU A 132 -37.84 -11.93 -7.98
N LEU A 133 -36.57 -11.74 -7.60
CA LEU A 133 -35.42 -11.95 -8.50
C LEU A 133 -35.34 -13.37 -9.07
N LYS A 134 -35.72 -14.40 -8.30
CA LYS A 134 -35.76 -15.79 -8.78
C LYS A 134 -36.80 -16.01 -9.88
N LYS A 135 -37.91 -15.26 -9.87
CA LYS A 135 -38.99 -15.34 -10.87
C LYS A 135 -38.79 -14.36 -12.03
N TYR A 136 -38.13 -13.24 -11.76
CA TYR A 136 -38.00 -12.07 -12.62
C TYR A 136 -36.56 -11.52 -12.54
N PRO A 137 -35.57 -12.23 -13.13
CA PRO A 137 -34.16 -11.88 -12.99
C PRO A 137 -33.83 -10.49 -13.58
N PRO A 138 -32.78 -9.81 -13.10
CA PRO A 138 -32.39 -8.48 -13.57
C PRO A 138 -32.17 -8.42 -15.09
N GLN A 139 -32.87 -7.50 -15.76
CA GLN A 139 -32.62 -7.23 -17.17
C GLN A 139 -31.55 -6.14 -17.30
N THR A 140 -30.41 -6.47 -17.92
CA THR A 140 -29.23 -5.60 -17.99
C THR A 140 -28.81 -5.24 -19.41
N SER A 141 -29.61 -5.54 -20.44
CA SER A 141 -29.22 -5.36 -21.84
C SER A 141 -29.08 -3.90 -22.30
N SER A 142 -29.75 -2.95 -21.65
CA SER A 142 -29.60 -1.50 -21.86
C SER A 142 -30.24 -0.70 -20.71
N ARG A 143 -29.87 0.58 -20.55
CA ARG A 143 -30.53 1.56 -19.65
C ARG A 143 -32.06 1.40 -19.60
N MET A 144 -32.68 1.47 -20.78
CA MET A 144 -34.13 1.48 -20.92
C MET A 144 -34.77 0.18 -20.40
N VAL A 145 -34.17 -0.96 -20.76
CA VAL A 145 -34.66 -2.28 -20.34
C VAL A 145 -34.47 -2.47 -18.83
N SER A 146 -33.34 -2.03 -18.27
CA SER A 146 -33.07 -2.08 -16.82
C SER A 146 -34.03 -1.23 -15.99
N ALA A 147 -34.33 0.00 -16.44
CA ALA A 147 -35.23 0.91 -15.75
C ALA A 147 -36.69 0.41 -15.77
N LEU A 148 -37.17 -0.07 -16.93
CA LEU A 148 -38.53 -0.62 -17.06
C LEU A 148 -38.71 -1.92 -16.27
N TRP A 149 -37.70 -2.80 -16.26
CA TRP A 149 -37.72 -4.02 -15.41
C TRP A 149 -37.83 -3.65 -13.92
N LEU A 150 -37.00 -2.73 -13.44
CA LEU A 150 -37.01 -2.32 -12.04
C LEU A 150 -38.35 -1.68 -11.64
N CYS A 151 -38.97 -0.90 -12.53
CA CYS A 151 -40.29 -0.33 -12.32
C CYS A 151 -41.38 -1.41 -12.22
N SER A 152 -41.35 -2.42 -13.10
CA SER A 152 -42.27 -3.56 -13.03
C SER A 152 -42.15 -4.31 -11.71
N VAL A 153 -40.93 -4.61 -11.26
CA VAL A 153 -40.68 -5.27 -9.95
C VAL A 153 -41.12 -4.39 -8.77
N HIS A 154 -40.89 -3.06 -8.83
CA HIS A 154 -41.39 -2.12 -7.83
C HIS A 154 -42.92 -2.12 -7.76
N ASN A 155 -43.61 -2.19 -8.91
CA ASN A 155 -45.08 -2.27 -8.96
C ASN A 155 -45.64 -3.58 -8.39
N MET A 156 -44.92 -4.71 -8.51
CA MET A 156 -45.31 -5.95 -7.82
C MET A 156 -45.25 -5.80 -6.29
N VAL A 157 -44.26 -5.07 -5.77
CA VAL A 157 -44.17 -4.72 -4.35
C VAL A 157 -45.29 -3.73 -3.96
N ASN A 158 -45.60 -2.74 -4.80
CA ASN A 158 -46.71 -1.81 -4.58
C ASN A 158 -48.06 -2.55 -4.48
N ALA A 159 -48.37 -3.42 -5.44
CA ALA A 159 -49.61 -4.21 -5.45
C ALA A 159 -49.75 -5.06 -4.18
N ARG A 160 -48.67 -5.76 -3.76
CA ARG A 160 -48.65 -6.54 -2.51
C ARG A 160 -48.90 -5.67 -1.28
N LEU A 161 -48.32 -4.47 -1.24
CA LEU A 161 -48.50 -3.49 -0.17
C LEU A 161 -49.78 -2.63 -0.33
N LYS A 162 -50.68 -2.98 -1.26
CA LYS A 162 -51.93 -2.26 -1.57
C LYS A 162 -51.72 -0.77 -1.87
N LYS A 163 -50.60 -0.44 -2.53
CA LYS A 163 -50.25 0.88 -3.04
C LYS A 163 -50.72 1.02 -4.50
N PRO A 164 -51.00 2.26 -4.97
CA PRO A 164 -51.30 2.49 -6.38
C PRO A 164 -50.12 2.05 -7.26
N GLU A 165 -50.44 1.60 -8.48
CA GLU A 165 -49.43 1.30 -9.50
C GLU A 165 -48.75 2.60 -9.98
N PHE A 166 -47.44 2.56 -10.15
CA PHE A 166 -46.67 3.67 -10.69
C PHE A 166 -46.56 3.56 -12.21
N ASP A 167 -46.83 4.66 -12.92
CA ASP A 167 -46.72 4.75 -14.37
C ASP A 167 -45.24 4.76 -14.80
N CYS A 168 -44.75 3.61 -15.29
CA CYS A 168 -43.35 3.44 -15.70
C CYS A 168 -42.92 4.34 -16.88
N THR A 169 -43.84 5.03 -17.56
CA THR A 169 -43.47 6.04 -18.57
C THR A 169 -42.95 7.33 -17.94
N LYS A 170 -43.20 7.56 -16.63
CA LYS A 170 -42.84 8.77 -15.88
C LYS A 170 -41.65 8.60 -14.95
N LEU A 171 -40.83 7.58 -15.21
CA LEU A 171 -39.60 7.33 -14.44
C LEU A 171 -38.66 8.53 -14.49
N ASP A 172 -38.42 9.10 -15.68
CA ASP A 172 -37.57 10.29 -15.84
C ASP A 172 -38.13 11.48 -15.06
N GLU A 173 -39.45 11.75 -15.13
CA GLU A 173 -40.09 12.87 -14.41
C GLU A 173 -39.98 12.77 -12.88
N THR A 174 -39.99 11.55 -12.33
CA THR A 174 -40.02 11.30 -10.87
C THR A 174 -38.63 11.05 -10.29
N TYR A 175 -37.75 10.42 -11.07
CA TYR A 175 -36.45 9.95 -10.62
C TYR A 175 -35.27 10.75 -11.16
N ASP A 176 -35.50 11.84 -11.90
CA ASP A 176 -34.46 12.79 -12.31
C ASP A 176 -33.51 13.15 -11.14
N CYS A 177 -32.24 13.31 -11.51
CA CYS A 177 -31.13 13.70 -10.66
C CYS A 177 -30.45 14.99 -11.12
N GLY A 178 -30.91 15.62 -12.21
CA GLY A 178 -30.35 16.86 -12.77
C GLY A 178 -29.01 16.68 -13.50
N CYS A 179 -28.49 15.45 -13.58
CA CYS A 179 -27.17 15.16 -14.14
C CYS A 179 -27.18 15.08 -15.68
N GLY A 180 -27.30 16.23 -16.37
CA GLY A 180 -27.04 16.30 -17.81
C GLY A 180 -25.57 16.03 -18.17
N PRO A 181 -25.24 15.53 -19.37
CA PRO A 181 -23.90 15.69 -19.92
C PRO A 181 -23.62 17.17 -20.21
N GLU A 182 -22.37 17.62 -20.07
CA GLU A 182 -22.01 18.98 -20.48
C GLU A 182 -22.27 19.17 -21.99
N GLY A 183 -23.24 20.03 -22.32
CA GLY A 183 -23.48 20.49 -23.70
C GLY A 183 -24.67 19.91 -24.47
N ALA A 184 -25.67 19.29 -23.83
CA ALA A 184 -26.91 18.86 -24.51
C ALA A 184 -28.14 19.70 -24.09
N ASN A 185 -28.70 20.47 -25.02
CA ASN A 185 -29.98 21.15 -24.84
C ASN A 185 -31.13 20.13 -24.73
N SER A 186 -32.14 20.47 -23.92
CA SER A 186 -33.38 19.70 -23.80
C SER A 186 -34.12 19.60 -25.14
N THR A 187 -34.17 18.40 -25.71
CA THR A 187 -35.26 17.95 -26.57
C THR A 187 -35.61 16.52 -26.24
N THR A 188 -36.81 16.34 -25.67
CA THR A 188 -37.48 15.07 -25.47
C THR A 188 -37.44 14.20 -26.74
N ASN A 189 -36.93 12.97 -26.64
CA ASN A 189 -37.22 11.93 -27.61
C ASN A 189 -37.58 10.64 -26.89
N ALA A 190 -38.87 10.30 -26.95
CA ALA A 190 -39.48 9.25 -26.16
C ALA A 190 -39.04 7.84 -26.58
N LEU A 191 -38.82 7.00 -25.58
CA LEU A 191 -39.53 5.72 -25.40
C LEU A 191 -40.33 5.24 -26.64
N LYS A 192 -39.64 4.59 -27.58
CA LYS A 192 -40.26 3.69 -28.58
C LYS A 192 -39.56 2.34 -28.56
N ALA A 193 -40.09 1.43 -27.75
CA ALA A 193 -39.67 0.03 -27.76
C ALA A 193 -40.12 -0.62 -29.09
N GLY A 194 -39.15 -1.15 -29.85
CA GLY A 194 -39.45 -2.03 -30.99
C GLY A 194 -40.07 -3.34 -30.49
N GLY A 195 -41.13 -3.82 -31.14
CA GLY A 195 -41.95 -4.91 -30.63
C GLY A 195 -41.25 -6.28 -30.60
N ARG A 196 -41.27 -6.91 -29.41
CA ARG A 196 -41.14 -8.37 -29.22
C ARG A 196 -42.34 -8.87 -28.42
N LYS A 197 -42.70 -10.15 -28.56
CA LYS A 197 -43.93 -10.69 -27.98
C LYS A 197 -43.70 -11.20 -26.55
N GLU A 198 -44.80 -11.26 -25.81
CA GLU A 198 -44.82 -11.72 -24.42
C GLU A 198 -44.33 -13.18 -24.33
N GLY A 199 -43.22 -13.39 -23.62
CA GLY A 199 -42.58 -14.70 -23.45
C GLY A 199 -41.25 -14.89 -24.20
N ASP A 200 -40.88 -14.02 -25.14
CA ASP A 200 -39.56 -14.06 -25.78
C ASP A 200 -38.45 -13.77 -24.74
N PRO A 201 -37.34 -14.54 -24.74
CA PRO A 201 -36.15 -14.18 -23.99
C PRO A 201 -35.42 -12.99 -24.63
N ASP A 202 -34.89 -12.08 -23.82
CA ASP A 202 -33.96 -11.06 -24.27
C ASP A 202 -32.67 -11.74 -24.81
N GLU A 203 -32.33 -11.48 -26.07
CA GLU A 203 -31.23 -12.18 -26.78
C GLU A 203 -29.85 -11.98 -26.13
N LEU A 204 -29.69 -10.97 -25.27
CA LEU A 204 -28.42 -10.61 -24.63
C LEU A 204 -28.29 -11.18 -23.21
N THR A 205 -29.39 -11.35 -22.47
CA THR A 205 -29.45 -11.88 -21.09
C THR A 205 -29.99 -13.31 -21.01
N GLY A 206 -30.71 -13.79 -22.04
CA GLY A 206 -31.44 -15.06 -22.04
C GLY A 206 -32.72 -15.09 -21.20
N ALA A 207 -33.09 -13.98 -20.56
CA ALA A 207 -34.18 -13.93 -19.59
C ALA A 207 -35.52 -13.50 -20.21
N LYS A 208 -36.63 -14.07 -19.73
CA LYS A 208 -37.97 -13.80 -20.25
C LYS A 208 -38.39 -12.35 -20.02
N LEU A 209 -38.77 -11.66 -21.09
CA LEU A 209 -39.24 -10.28 -21.03
C LEU A 209 -40.58 -10.17 -20.28
N ILE A 210 -40.65 -9.22 -19.34
CA ILE A 210 -41.85 -8.90 -18.57
C ILE A 210 -42.56 -7.74 -19.28
N LYS A 211 -43.88 -7.82 -19.38
CA LYS A 211 -44.72 -6.83 -20.05
C LYS A 211 -44.73 -5.49 -19.28
N GLY A 212 -44.14 -4.45 -19.86
CA GLY A 212 -44.47 -3.07 -19.52
C GLY A 212 -45.84 -2.74 -20.10
N GLY A 213 -46.85 -2.56 -19.26
CA GLY A 213 -48.25 -2.49 -19.69
C GLY A 213 -48.61 -1.18 -20.41
N ILE A 214 -49.37 -1.30 -21.53
CA ILE A 214 -50.11 -0.18 -22.13
C ILE A 214 -51.52 -0.65 -22.50
N GLY A 215 -52.52 -0.12 -21.77
CA GLY A 215 -53.95 -0.04 -22.15
C GLY A 215 -54.80 -1.33 -22.12
N PRO A 216 -56.12 -1.23 -22.38
CA PRO A 216 -57.03 -0.20 -21.83
C PRO A 216 -58.40 -0.76 -21.39
N GLN A 217 -58.94 -0.34 -20.24
CA GLN A 217 -60.40 -0.34 -19.98
C GLN A 217 -60.82 0.83 -19.10
N ALA A 218 -61.98 1.40 -19.40
CA ALA A 218 -62.53 2.58 -18.74
C ALA A 218 -63.68 2.22 -17.79
N LYS A 219 -63.87 3.04 -16.74
CA LYS A 219 -65.17 3.62 -16.39
C LYS A 219 -65.03 4.80 -15.41
N ASN A 220 -65.99 5.72 -15.50
CA ASN A 220 -66.02 7.03 -14.83
C ASN A 220 -65.95 6.95 -13.31
N LEU A 221 -65.42 8.02 -12.69
CA LEU A 221 -66.06 8.77 -11.59
C LEU A 221 -65.36 10.13 -11.38
N ASP A 222 -66.06 11.08 -10.75
CA ASP A 222 -65.92 12.52 -11.02
C ASP A 222 -64.91 13.31 -10.17
N LYS A 223 -64.59 14.54 -10.65
CA LYS A 223 -64.01 15.69 -9.91
C LYS A 223 -65.07 16.32 -8.97
N PRO A 224 -64.78 17.26 -8.02
CA PRO A 224 -63.60 18.14 -7.82
C PRO A 224 -63.05 18.09 -6.36
N GLY A 225 -62.13 18.93 -5.83
CA GLY A 225 -61.25 20.01 -6.32
C GLY A 225 -60.75 20.92 -5.15
N ILE A 226 -59.85 21.86 -5.46
CA ILE A 226 -59.49 23.08 -4.68
C ILE A 226 -58.49 22.94 -3.47
N PRO A 227 -57.65 23.98 -3.17
CA PRO A 227 -56.33 23.79 -2.51
C PRO A 227 -56.04 24.71 -1.29
N ARG A 228 -54.84 24.58 -0.69
CA ARG A 228 -53.94 25.61 -0.08
C ARG A 228 -53.00 24.92 0.94
N ARG A 229 -51.67 25.05 0.86
CA ARG A 229 -50.80 26.23 1.18
C ARG A 229 -50.68 26.48 2.69
N LEU A 230 -49.55 26.08 3.27
CA LEU A 230 -48.92 26.81 4.37
C LEU A 230 -47.41 26.90 4.13
N GLN A 231 -46.90 28.13 4.02
CA GLN A 231 -45.49 28.44 4.33
C GLN A 231 -45.42 28.60 5.86
N ILE A 232 -44.24 28.41 6.47
CA ILE A 232 -43.67 29.38 7.43
C ILE A 232 -42.20 29.01 7.75
N HIS A 233 -41.45 30.09 7.99
CA HIS A 233 -40.03 30.29 8.16
C HIS A 233 -39.20 29.38 9.10
N SER A 234 -38.01 29.06 8.60
CA SER A 234 -36.68 29.31 9.21
C SER A 234 -36.59 30.21 10.45
N ASN A 235 -35.80 29.81 11.47
CA ASN A 235 -34.55 30.52 11.88
C ASN A 235 -33.93 29.99 13.20
N LEU A 236 -32.65 30.34 13.41
CA LEU A 236 -31.83 30.26 14.65
C LEU A 236 -31.31 28.84 15.03
N TYR A 237 -30.10 28.66 15.58
CA TYR A 237 -29.10 29.60 16.14
C TYR A 237 -27.65 29.23 15.72
N ASP A 238 -26.79 30.24 15.51
CA ASP A 238 -25.32 30.14 15.57
C ASP A 238 -24.81 30.24 17.02
N ASN A 239 -23.64 29.65 17.32
CA ASN A 239 -22.60 30.24 18.19
C ASN A 239 -21.36 29.32 18.33
N ALA A 240 -20.16 29.83 18.01
CA ALA A 240 -18.86 29.27 18.44
C ALA A 240 -17.80 30.40 18.53
N PRO A 241 -16.84 30.37 19.48
CA PRO A 241 -15.99 31.53 19.80
C PRO A 241 -14.59 31.50 19.15
N GLN A 242 -13.97 32.68 19.01
CA GLN A 242 -12.58 32.85 18.54
C GLN A 242 -11.57 33.11 19.69
N PRO A 243 -10.27 32.78 19.49
CA PRO A 243 -9.18 33.12 20.42
C PRO A 243 -8.58 34.52 20.17
N PRO A 244 -7.90 35.14 21.15
CA PRO A 244 -7.49 36.55 21.10
C PRO A 244 -6.08 36.78 20.50
N ALA A 245 -5.88 38.00 19.96
CA ALA A 245 -4.59 38.52 19.53
C ALA A 245 -4.01 39.54 20.55
N ILE A 246 -2.68 39.58 20.73
CA ILE A 246 -2.01 40.57 21.58
C ILE A 246 -0.80 41.23 20.89
N ARG A 247 -0.97 42.53 20.63
CA ARG A 247 -0.05 43.68 20.61
C ARG A 247 1.38 43.61 20.05
N THR A 248 1.61 44.58 19.17
CA THR A 248 2.89 45.14 18.69
C THR A 248 3.54 46.13 19.67
N GLY A 249 4.87 46.32 19.56
CA GLY A 249 5.63 47.46 20.11
C GLY A 249 6.96 47.67 19.33
N PRO A 250 7.55 48.88 19.27
CA PRO A 250 8.44 49.28 18.17
C PRO A 250 9.88 49.70 18.57
N VAL A 251 10.73 50.03 17.57
CA VAL A 251 11.64 51.24 17.47
C VAL A 251 12.92 50.98 16.64
N SER A 252 13.26 51.97 15.76
CA SER A 252 14.54 52.27 15.05
C SER A 252 15.30 51.17 14.28
N GLY A 253 15.88 51.38 13.09
CA GLY A 253 15.93 52.58 12.24
C GLY A 253 17.21 53.42 12.37
N THR A 254 18.27 53.05 11.66
CA THR A 254 19.36 53.94 11.19
C THR A 254 19.96 53.41 9.89
N ASP A 255 20.05 54.27 8.88
CA ASP A 255 20.86 54.05 7.68
C ASP A 255 22.36 54.19 7.97
N HIS A 256 23.19 53.57 7.12
CA HIS A 256 24.31 54.27 6.49
C HIS A 256 24.87 53.45 5.32
N ALA A 257 24.94 54.08 4.14
CA ALA A 257 25.83 53.64 3.07
C ALA A 257 27.22 54.24 3.28
N ASP A 258 28.28 53.57 2.81
CA ASP A 258 29.16 54.21 1.82
C ASP A 258 30.12 53.26 1.08
N GLN A 259 30.72 53.78 0.00
CA GLN A 259 31.51 53.06 -1.01
C GLN A 259 33.03 53.01 -0.71
N VAL A 260 33.72 51.89 -1.05
CA VAL A 260 35.12 51.91 -1.54
C VAL A 260 35.42 50.74 -2.50
N LYS A 261 36.13 51.00 -3.60
CA LYS A 261 36.81 50.05 -4.53
C LYS A 261 37.91 50.81 -5.34
N PRO A 262 38.89 50.15 -6.00
CA PRO A 262 39.61 48.90 -5.68
C PRO A 262 41.14 49.19 -5.49
N PRO A 263 42.11 49.22 -6.47
CA PRO A 263 42.44 48.37 -7.63
C PRO A 263 43.89 47.73 -7.61
N MET A 264 44.03 46.42 -7.91
CA MET A 264 45.18 45.75 -8.62
C MET A 264 44.81 44.26 -8.84
N ALA A 265 44.90 43.57 -9.98
CA ALA A 265 45.61 43.68 -11.27
C ALA A 265 47.02 43.04 -11.34
N LEU A 266 47.15 41.83 -11.91
CA LEU A 266 48.11 41.53 -12.99
C LEU A 266 47.80 40.23 -13.79
N LEU A 267 48.42 40.16 -14.97
CA LEU A 267 48.33 39.28 -16.13
C LEU A 267 48.32 37.74 -15.88
N LEU A 268 47.72 36.86 -16.70
CA LEU A 268 47.76 36.66 -18.19
C LEU A 268 49.09 36.08 -18.74
N LEU A 269 49.06 34.84 -19.23
CA LEU A 269 49.83 34.44 -20.41
C LEU A 269 49.05 33.38 -21.19
N ALA A 270 49.03 33.54 -22.51
CA ALA A 270 48.36 32.64 -23.45
C ALA A 270 49.30 32.33 -24.61
N THR A 271 49.33 31.07 -25.01
CA THR A 271 49.82 30.61 -26.32
C THR A 271 48.85 29.53 -26.82
N GLY A 272 48.51 29.42 -28.10
CA GLY A 272 48.99 30.20 -29.25
C GLY A 272 49.42 29.30 -30.39
N SER A 273 48.51 28.47 -30.92
CA SER A 273 48.80 27.57 -32.05
C SER A 273 47.62 27.53 -33.02
N GLN A 274 47.81 28.09 -34.21
CA GLN A 274 46.87 27.98 -35.33
C GLN A 274 47.25 26.75 -36.19
N SER A 275 46.25 26.03 -36.72
CA SER A 275 46.41 25.28 -37.97
C SER A 275 45.07 24.99 -38.64
N LEU A 276 44.84 25.76 -39.70
CA LEU A 276 44.26 25.39 -41.01
C LEU A 276 43.23 24.25 -41.10
N ALA A 277 42.06 24.67 -41.57
CA ALA A 277 40.98 23.96 -42.22
C ALA A 277 41.31 22.68 -43.02
N LEU A 278 40.37 21.74 -42.99
CA LEU A 278 39.96 20.96 -44.16
C LEU A 278 38.46 20.63 -44.07
N SER A 279 37.78 20.64 -45.22
CA SER A 279 36.32 20.67 -45.36
C SER A 279 35.70 19.34 -45.78
N SER A 280 34.58 18.97 -45.17
CA SER A 280 33.52 18.11 -45.73
C SER A 280 32.41 17.94 -44.67
N SER A 281 31.11 17.84 -44.92
CA SER A 281 30.23 18.16 -46.05
C SER A 281 28.83 17.65 -45.63
N LEU A 282 27.87 18.56 -45.46
CA LEU A 282 26.40 18.42 -45.54
C LEU A 282 25.63 17.20 -44.94
N PRO A 283 24.47 17.41 -44.27
CA PRO A 283 23.57 16.33 -43.85
C PRO A 283 22.71 15.80 -45.01
N PRO A 284 22.17 14.55 -44.93
CA PRO A 284 21.31 13.97 -45.96
C PRO A 284 19.92 14.64 -46.01
N PRO A 285 19.22 14.57 -47.17
CA PRO A 285 18.12 15.49 -47.48
C PRO A 285 16.74 15.05 -46.96
N LEU A 286 15.88 16.05 -46.77
CA LEU A 286 14.43 15.89 -46.64
C LEU A 286 13.85 15.26 -47.93
N ARG A 287 13.08 14.18 -47.79
CA ARG A 287 12.21 13.67 -48.86
C ARG A 287 10.77 14.09 -48.60
N SER A 288 10.28 15.01 -49.42
CA SER A 288 8.86 15.33 -49.56
C SER A 288 8.11 14.23 -50.30
N PHE A 289 6.94 13.85 -49.81
CA PHE A 289 5.87 13.28 -50.65
C PHE A 289 4.54 13.92 -50.29
N ASN A 290 3.78 14.32 -51.32
CA ASN A 290 2.59 15.15 -51.20
C ASN A 290 1.31 14.32 -50.99
N MET A 291 0.49 14.81 -50.07
CA MET A 291 -0.95 15.13 -50.19
C MET A 291 -1.97 14.15 -50.81
N SER A 292 -2.98 13.83 -50.00
CA SER A 292 -4.40 14.10 -50.27
C SER A 292 -5.13 14.16 -48.91
N ALA A 293 -5.54 15.34 -48.43
CA ALA A 293 -6.92 15.89 -48.47
C ALA A 293 -7.97 15.06 -47.68
N THR A 294 -8.87 15.59 -46.83
CA THR A 294 -9.14 16.91 -46.20
C THR A 294 -9.84 16.62 -44.84
N ALA A 295 -10.31 17.51 -43.95
CA ALA A 295 -10.60 18.96 -43.95
C ALA A 295 -10.42 19.56 -42.53
N GLY A 296 -11.13 20.65 -42.18
CA GLY A 296 -11.58 20.92 -40.80
C GLY A 296 -10.69 21.76 -39.87
N ALA A 297 -10.14 22.89 -40.35
CA ALA A 297 -9.38 23.80 -39.48
C ALA A 297 -10.29 24.69 -38.61
N TYR A 298 -10.08 24.71 -37.29
CA TYR A 298 -10.54 25.78 -36.40
C TYR A 298 -9.33 26.51 -35.81
N ARG A 299 -9.03 27.71 -36.33
CA ARG A 299 -7.98 28.59 -35.76
C ARG A 299 -8.45 29.12 -34.41
N ARG A 300 -7.74 28.79 -33.32
CA ARG A 300 -7.74 29.64 -32.11
C ARG A 300 -6.73 30.78 -32.29
N PRO A 301 -7.03 32.01 -31.84
CA PRO A 301 -6.11 33.13 -31.94
C PRO A 301 -4.88 32.91 -31.05
N ALA A 302 -3.72 33.37 -31.52
CA ALA A 302 -2.46 33.19 -30.83
C ALA A 302 -2.36 34.13 -29.63
N SER A 303 -2.61 33.63 -28.41
CA SER A 303 -2.10 34.26 -27.19
C SER A 303 -0.58 34.22 -27.21
N SER A 304 0.07 35.35 -26.96
CA SER A 304 1.53 35.49 -26.91
C SER A 304 2.17 34.57 -25.86
N ARG A 305 2.62 33.37 -26.26
CA ARG A 305 3.45 32.52 -25.40
C ARG A 305 4.82 33.16 -25.25
N SER A 306 5.14 33.54 -24.01
CA SER A 306 6.52 33.76 -23.58
C SER A 306 7.35 32.51 -23.89
N LYS A 307 8.58 32.69 -24.39
CA LYS A 307 9.43 31.57 -24.85
C LYS A 307 10.15 30.81 -23.72
N ASP A 308 9.83 31.09 -22.45
CA ASP A 308 10.68 30.74 -21.30
C ASP A 308 10.01 29.86 -20.22
N GLU A 309 8.70 29.59 -20.32
CA GLU A 309 8.05 28.65 -19.41
C GLU A 309 8.09 27.21 -19.97
N THR A 310 9.11 26.46 -19.55
CA THR A 310 9.10 25.00 -19.66
C THR A 310 8.05 24.43 -18.71
N ILE A 311 6.84 24.24 -19.21
CA ILE A 311 5.73 23.59 -18.50
C ILE A 311 6.20 22.21 -17.99
N PRO A 312 6.00 21.87 -16.69
CA PRO A 312 6.34 20.55 -16.16
C PRO A 312 5.66 19.45 -16.95
N SER A 313 6.40 18.39 -17.30
CA SER A 313 5.90 17.32 -18.17
C SER A 313 4.75 16.51 -17.56
N ASP A 314 4.54 16.64 -16.26
CA ASP A 314 3.55 15.97 -15.44
C ASP A 314 2.37 16.86 -15.00
N LEU A 315 2.31 18.13 -15.44
CA LEU A 315 1.28 19.08 -15.00
C LEU A 315 -0.16 18.64 -15.33
N ASN A 316 -0.36 17.93 -16.45
CA ASN A 316 -1.68 17.50 -16.93
C ASN A 316 -1.85 15.97 -16.86
N ILE A 317 -1.30 15.35 -15.82
CA ILE A 317 -1.43 13.91 -15.58
C ILE A 317 -2.72 13.64 -14.78
N PRO A 318 -3.61 12.75 -15.22
CA PRO A 318 -4.83 12.40 -14.47
C PRO A 318 -4.49 11.67 -13.16
N ASP A 319 -5.31 11.82 -12.12
CA ASP A 319 -5.03 11.27 -10.78
C ASP A 319 -4.81 9.75 -10.77
N ASN A 320 -5.52 9.02 -11.65
CA ASN A 320 -5.38 7.57 -11.82
C ASN A 320 -4.35 7.17 -12.91
N TYR A 321 -3.35 8.01 -13.20
CA TYR A 321 -2.42 7.87 -14.32
C TYR A 321 -1.82 6.49 -14.51
N VAL A 322 -1.45 5.79 -13.43
CA VAL A 322 -0.89 4.44 -13.53
C VAL A 322 -1.94 3.51 -14.15
N GLN A 323 -3.13 3.41 -13.54
CA GLN A 323 -4.24 2.59 -14.04
C GLN A 323 -4.64 2.98 -15.47
N HIS A 324 -4.80 4.28 -15.74
CA HIS A 324 -5.11 4.80 -17.06
C HIS A 324 -4.05 4.39 -18.09
N THR A 325 -2.76 4.60 -17.81
CA THR A 325 -1.65 4.27 -18.73
C THR A 325 -1.55 2.77 -18.98
N LEU A 326 -1.78 1.93 -17.96
CA LEU A 326 -1.79 0.49 -18.11
C LEU A 326 -2.97 0.01 -18.98
N ALA A 327 -4.14 0.64 -18.85
CA ALA A 327 -5.32 0.35 -19.66
C ALA A 327 -5.20 0.84 -21.11
N THR A 328 -4.68 2.06 -21.35
CA THR A 328 -4.60 2.64 -22.69
C THR A 328 -3.35 2.24 -23.48
N THR A 329 -2.27 1.85 -22.80
CA THR A 329 -0.97 1.58 -23.44
C THR A 329 -0.68 0.09 -23.47
N LYS A 330 -0.89 -0.52 -24.65
CA LYS A 330 -0.55 -1.92 -24.91
C LYS A 330 0.95 -2.15 -24.70
N PRO A 331 1.36 -3.13 -23.86
CA PRO A 331 2.77 -3.47 -23.70
C PRO A 331 3.33 -4.17 -24.95
N LEU A 332 4.66 -4.17 -25.09
CA LEU A 332 5.36 -5.12 -25.97
C LEU A 332 5.03 -6.57 -25.55
N PRO A 333 5.09 -7.54 -26.47
CA PRO A 333 4.82 -8.94 -26.14
C PRO A 333 5.71 -9.45 -24.99
N PRO A 334 5.27 -10.45 -24.22
CA PRO A 334 6.14 -11.10 -23.24
C PRO A 334 7.37 -11.70 -23.94
N VAL A 335 8.50 -11.73 -23.23
CA VAL A 335 9.72 -12.37 -23.72
C VAL A 335 9.50 -13.88 -23.67
N THR A 336 9.68 -14.57 -24.79
CA THR A 336 9.59 -16.03 -24.93
C THR A 336 10.82 -16.58 -25.65
N LEU A 337 11.03 -17.89 -25.58
CA LEU A 337 12.10 -18.60 -26.29
C LEU A 337 12.08 -18.39 -27.82
N GLN A 338 10.94 -18.00 -28.41
CA GLN A 338 10.81 -17.73 -29.84
C GLN A 338 11.08 -16.27 -30.24
N ASN A 339 10.94 -15.30 -29.32
CA ASN A 339 11.04 -13.87 -29.65
C ASN A 339 12.18 -13.12 -28.92
N TRP A 340 12.82 -13.72 -27.91
CA TRP A 340 13.76 -13.02 -27.01
C TRP A 340 14.83 -12.21 -27.75
N TRP A 341 15.39 -12.73 -28.85
CA TRP A 341 16.39 -12.03 -29.65
C TRP A 341 15.85 -10.72 -30.26
N GLN A 342 14.59 -10.69 -30.69
CA GLN A 342 13.93 -9.48 -31.21
C GLN A 342 13.71 -8.44 -30.11
N GLU A 343 13.60 -8.89 -28.86
CA GLU A 343 13.29 -8.06 -27.69
C GLU A 343 14.53 -7.54 -26.95
N LEU A 344 15.74 -7.92 -27.39
CA LEU A 344 16.99 -7.38 -26.87
C LEU A 344 17.20 -5.90 -27.25
N ASN A 345 17.79 -5.15 -26.33
CA ASN A 345 18.46 -3.90 -26.60
C ASN A 345 19.93 -4.17 -26.95
N TYR A 346 20.19 -4.49 -28.23
CA TYR A 346 21.52 -4.87 -28.72
C TYR A 346 22.65 -3.90 -28.33
N LEU A 347 22.37 -2.58 -28.27
CA LEU A 347 23.37 -1.58 -27.88
C LEU A 347 23.78 -1.72 -26.41
N ASN A 348 22.80 -1.86 -25.51
CA ASN A 348 23.06 -2.11 -24.09
C ASN A 348 23.73 -3.46 -23.88
N CYS A 349 23.23 -4.52 -24.55
CA CYS A 349 23.83 -5.85 -24.50
C CYS A 349 25.31 -5.82 -24.89
N PHE A 350 25.65 -5.15 -26.00
CA PHE A 350 27.04 -5.02 -26.44
C PHE A 350 27.93 -4.47 -25.32
N PHE A 351 27.59 -3.34 -24.70
CA PHE A 351 28.41 -2.78 -23.63
C PHE A 351 28.44 -3.64 -22.36
N ILE A 352 27.29 -4.22 -21.96
CA ILE A 352 27.15 -5.04 -20.75
C ILE A 352 27.96 -6.33 -20.85
N PHE A 353 28.04 -6.97 -22.02
CA PHE A 353 28.83 -8.19 -22.20
C PHE A 353 30.30 -7.91 -22.56
N VAL A 354 30.59 -6.90 -23.40
CA VAL A 354 31.97 -6.62 -23.85
C VAL A 354 32.82 -6.00 -22.74
N THR A 355 32.27 -5.11 -21.89
CA THR A 355 33.09 -4.43 -20.86
C THR A 355 33.67 -5.42 -19.82
N PRO A 356 32.90 -6.39 -19.27
CA PRO A 356 33.46 -7.46 -18.43
C PRO A 356 34.47 -8.36 -19.15
N LEU A 357 34.25 -8.70 -20.43
CA LEU A 357 35.20 -9.49 -21.21
C LEU A 357 36.54 -8.76 -21.38
N ILE A 358 36.53 -7.43 -21.63
CA ILE A 358 37.74 -6.60 -21.68
C ILE A 358 38.41 -6.53 -20.29
N ALA A 359 37.65 -6.44 -19.20
CA ALA A 359 38.19 -6.47 -17.83
C ALA A 359 38.88 -7.81 -17.51
N ILE A 360 38.27 -8.94 -17.86
CA ILE A 360 38.83 -10.29 -17.69
C ILE A 360 40.10 -10.45 -18.53
N TYR A 361 40.07 -10.07 -19.81
CA TYR A 361 41.26 -10.04 -20.66
C TYR A 361 42.37 -9.16 -20.06
N GLY A 362 42.00 -8.00 -19.50
CA GLY A 362 42.91 -7.11 -18.77
C GLY A 362 43.62 -7.81 -17.61
N ALA A 363 42.86 -8.46 -16.73
CA ALA A 363 43.39 -9.22 -15.58
C ALA A 363 44.26 -10.43 -16.00
N LEU A 364 43.94 -11.06 -17.12
CA LEU A 364 44.70 -12.19 -17.68
C LEU A 364 45.96 -11.77 -18.46
N THR A 365 46.08 -10.51 -18.89
CA THR A 365 47.23 -10.03 -19.70
C THR A 365 48.08 -8.94 -19.05
N THR A 366 47.62 -8.33 -17.95
CA THR A 366 48.27 -7.17 -17.32
C THR A 366 48.56 -7.45 -15.84
N SER A 367 49.78 -7.21 -15.38
CA SER A 367 50.14 -7.30 -13.97
C SER A 367 49.57 -6.10 -13.20
N LEU A 368 48.83 -6.36 -12.12
CA LEU A 368 48.33 -5.30 -11.25
C LEU A 368 49.48 -4.73 -10.41
N GLN A 369 49.86 -3.48 -10.67
CA GLN A 369 50.75 -2.74 -9.77
C GLN A 369 49.98 -2.22 -8.55
N TRP A 370 50.62 -2.18 -7.38
CA TRP A 370 49.99 -1.71 -6.14
C TRP A 370 49.53 -0.23 -6.24
N LYS A 371 50.35 0.65 -6.81
CA LYS A 371 49.99 2.07 -7.05
C LYS A 371 48.70 2.18 -7.89
N THR A 372 48.62 1.41 -8.97
CA THR A 372 47.45 1.32 -9.86
C THR A 372 46.23 0.72 -9.16
N ALA A 373 46.41 -0.26 -8.27
CA ALA A 373 45.33 -0.83 -7.46
C ALA A 373 44.74 0.22 -6.50
N CYS A 374 45.58 0.93 -5.75
CA CYS A 374 45.16 2.03 -4.88
C CYS A 374 44.47 3.15 -5.66
N PHE A 375 45.01 3.52 -6.82
CA PHE A 375 44.40 4.54 -7.68
C PHE A 375 43.07 4.08 -8.29
N ALA A 376 42.93 2.83 -8.72
CA ALA A 376 41.67 2.27 -9.21
C ALA A 376 40.59 2.25 -8.12
N PHE A 377 40.96 1.91 -6.88
CA PHE A 377 40.08 1.98 -5.72
C PHE A 377 39.68 3.43 -5.37
N PHE A 378 40.62 4.37 -5.40
CA PHE A 378 40.30 5.79 -5.25
C PHE A 378 39.34 6.28 -6.36
N TRP A 379 39.60 5.93 -7.62
CA TRP A 379 38.77 6.33 -8.76
C TRP A 379 37.37 5.69 -8.75
N TYR A 380 37.24 4.48 -8.18
CA TYR A 380 35.96 3.85 -7.86
C TYR A 380 35.14 4.73 -6.93
N PHE A 381 35.69 5.21 -5.81
CA PHE A 381 34.97 6.10 -4.89
C PHE A 381 34.70 7.48 -5.50
N VAL A 382 35.61 8.05 -6.28
CA VAL A 382 35.37 9.34 -6.99
C VAL A 382 34.18 9.21 -7.94
N THR A 383 34.19 8.21 -8.82
CA THR A 383 33.08 8.00 -9.79
C THR A 383 31.78 7.58 -9.11
N GLY A 384 31.86 6.81 -8.01
CA GLY A 384 30.74 6.49 -7.13
C GLY A 384 30.09 7.74 -6.50
N LEU A 385 30.88 8.63 -5.89
CA LEU A 385 30.39 9.91 -5.34
C LEU A 385 29.76 10.81 -6.42
N GLY A 386 30.24 10.73 -7.66
CA GLY A 386 29.59 11.39 -8.80
C GLY A 386 28.14 10.93 -9.05
N ILE A 387 27.85 9.66 -8.78
CA ILE A 387 26.48 9.13 -8.79
C ILE A 387 25.75 9.47 -7.49
N THR A 388 26.29 9.11 -6.33
CA THR A 388 25.57 9.20 -5.04
C THR A 388 25.41 10.64 -4.55
N ALA A 389 26.50 11.40 -4.38
CA ALA A 389 26.41 12.80 -3.98
C ALA A 389 25.86 13.67 -5.13
N GLY A 390 26.27 13.39 -6.37
CA GLY A 390 25.86 14.13 -7.57
C GLY A 390 24.48 13.74 -8.11
N TYR A 391 24.44 12.76 -9.01
CA TYR A 391 23.25 12.43 -9.81
C TYR A 391 22.01 12.15 -8.95
N HIS A 392 22.21 11.46 -7.83
CA HIS A 392 21.19 11.02 -6.89
C HIS A 392 20.79 12.15 -5.92
N ARG A 393 21.61 12.44 -4.91
CA ARG A 393 21.20 13.36 -3.83
C ARG A 393 21.12 14.83 -4.28
N LEU A 394 22.04 15.32 -5.11
CA LEU A 394 22.01 16.70 -5.60
C LEU A 394 20.99 16.92 -6.73
N TRP A 395 21.05 16.14 -7.82
CA TRP A 395 20.22 16.42 -9.01
C TRP A 395 18.88 15.68 -9.04
N ALA A 396 18.79 14.41 -8.69
CA ALA A 396 17.49 13.71 -8.66
C ALA A 396 16.63 14.21 -7.50
N HIS A 397 17.19 14.26 -6.28
CA HIS A 397 16.44 14.58 -5.06
C HIS A 397 16.58 16.01 -4.53
N ARG A 398 17.51 16.83 -5.03
CA ARG A 398 17.72 18.22 -4.56
C ARG A 398 17.88 18.31 -3.02
N ALA A 399 18.58 17.34 -2.43
CA ALA A 399 18.73 17.19 -0.98
C ALA A 399 19.69 18.23 -0.35
N TYR A 400 20.49 18.92 -1.17
CA TYR A 400 21.35 20.04 -0.77
C TYR A 400 21.64 20.94 -1.96
N ASN A 401 22.20 22.13 -1.72
CA ASN A 401 22.72 23.03 -2.75
C ASN A 401 24.25 22.94 -2.80
N ALA A 402 24.82 22.81 -4.00
CA ALA A 402 26.27 22.76 -4.22
C ALA A 402 26.80 24.09 -4.81
N SER A 403 28.02 24.45 -4.46
CA SER A 403 28.78 25.51 -5.12
C SER A 403 29.16 25.11 -6.56
N LYS A 404 29.43 26.08 -7.44
CA LYS A 404 29.75 25.79 -8.86
C LYS A 404 30.96 24.84 -9.03
N PRO A 405 32.08 24.98 -8.28
CA PRO A 405 33.17 24.01 -8.34
C PRO A 405 32.74 22.58 -7.97
N LEU A 406 31.90 22.43 -6.94
CA LEU A 406 31.39 21.12 -6.51
C LEU A 406 30.40 20.52 -7.54
N GLU A 407 29.50 21.33 -8.12
CA GLU A 407 28.65 20.88 -9.23
C GLU A 407 29.47 20.38 -10.44
N TYR A 408 30.52 21.11 -10.86
CA TYR A 408 31.38 20.68 -11.96
C TYR A 408 32.15 19.40 -11.62
N PHE A 409 32.71 19.28 -10.41
CA PHE A 409 33.39 18.08 -9.95
C PHE A 409 32.46 16.85 -9.99
N LEU A 410 31.26 16.95 -9.41
CA LEU A 410 30.29 15.86 -9.39
C LEU A 410 29.76 15.51 -10.79
N ALA A 411 29.56 16.51 -11.66
CA ALA A 411 29.12 16.31 -13.04
C ALA A 411 30.15 15.55 -13.90
N LEU A 412 31.45 15.83 -13.67
CA LEU A 412 32.57 15.12 -14.30
C LEU A 412 32.73 13.71 -13.71
N ALA A 413 32.73 13.58 -12.39
CA ALA A 413 32.85 12.30 -11.70
C ALA A 413 31.73 11.32 -12.10
N GLY A 414 30.48 11.80 -12.16
CA GLY A 414 29.32 11.00 -12.59
C GLY A 414 29.37 10.62 -14.08
N ALA A 415 29.99 11.44 -14.94
CA ALA A 415 30.24 11.05 -16.33
C ALA A 415 31.20 9.85 -16.42
N GLY A 416 32.19 9.76 -15.52
CA GLY A 416 33.12 8.64 -15.43
C GLY A 416 32.50 7.31 -14.95
N ALA A 417 31.28 7.33 -14.41
CA ALA A 417 30.51 6.13 -14.07
C ALA A 417 29.73 5.54 -15.26
N VAL A 418 29.62 6.24 -16.39
CA VAL A 418 28.98 5.76 -17.64
C VAL A 418 27.53 5.28 -17.43
N GLN A 419 26.71 6.05 -16.72
CA GLN A 419 25.29 5.72 -16.45
C GLN A 419 24.30 6.67 -17.16
N GLY A 420 24.73 7.29 -18.25
CA GLY A 420 24.01 8.38 -18.90
C GLY A 420 24.33 9.76 -18.28
N SER A 421 23.83 10.81 -18.94
CA SER A 421 23.92 12.19 -18.45
C SER A 421 23.05 12.41 -17.21
N ILE A 422 23.35 13.46 -16.43
CA ILE A 422 22.57 13.90 -15.24
C ILE A 422 21.06 13.89 -15.56
N LYS A 423 20.65 14.57 -16.64
CA LYS A 423 19.24 14.69 -17.04
C LYS A 423 18.57 13.33 -17.32
N TRP A 424 19.28 12.38 -17.93
CA TRP A 424 18.73 11.07 -18.27
C TRP A 424 18.58 10.19 -17.03
N TRP A 425 19.63 10.13 -16.20
CA TRP A 425 19.67 9.33 -14.99
C TRP A 425 18.62 9.82 -13.98
N SER A 426 18.62 11.13 -13.67
CA SER A 426 17.67 11.70 -12.70
C SER A 426 16.21 11.58 -13.16
N ARG A 427 15.93 11.59 -14.47
CA ARG A 427 14.57 11.30 -15.00
C ARG A 427 14.15 9.85 -14.69
N GLY A 428 15.05 8.89 -14.90
CA GLY A 428 14.81 7.49 -14.60
C GLY A 428 14.58 7.27 -13.11
N HIS A 429 15.45 7.84 -12.28
CA HIS A 429 15.37 7.71 -10.83
C HIS A 429 14.14 8.39 -10.21
N ARG A 430 13.76 9.59 -10.66
CA ARG A 430 12.50 10.24 -10.22
C ARG A 430 11.26 9.44 -10.65
N ALA A 431 11.29 8.80 -11.82
CA ALA A 431 10.20 7.91 -12.24
C ALA A 431 10.14 6.66 -11.34
N HIS A 432 11.28 6.06 -11.00
CA HIS A 432 11.33 4.94 -10.07
C HIS A 432 10.72 5.26 -8.70
N HIS A 433 11.08 6.39 -8.06
CA HIS A 433 10.44 6.79 -6.79
C HIS A 433 8.94 7.06 -6.90
N ARG A 434 8.48 7.64 -8.03
CA ARG A 434 7.06 7.97 -8.21
C ARG A 434 6.19 6.74 -8.51
N TYR A 435 6.78 5.72 -9.11
CA TYR A 435 6.07 4.55 -9.65
C TYR A 435 6.62 3.23 -9.10
N THR A 436 7.33 3.26 -7.96
CA THR A 436 8.02 2.10 -7.35
C THR A 436 7.10 0.88 -7.33
N ASP A 437 7.63 -0.29 -7.69
CA ASP A 437 6.92 -1.57 -7.73
C ASP A 437 5.80 -1.69 -8.79
N THR A 438 5.50 -0.65 -9.56
CA THR A 438 4.51 -0.71 -10.65
C THR A 438 5.15 -1.04 -12.01
N GLU A 439 4.35 -1.41 -13.00
CA GLU A 439 4.82 -1.62 -14.38
C GLU A 439 5.36 -0.35 -15.09
N LEU A 440 5.26 0.83 -14.47
CA LEU A 440 5.88 2.08 -14.95
C LEU A 440 7.25 2.35 -14.31
N ASP A 441 7.65 1.55 -13.32
CA ASP A 441 8.99 1.53 -12.74
C ASP A 441 10.00 0.94 -13.76
N PRO A 442 11.03 1.70 -14.17
CA PRO A 442 12.03 1.19 -15.11
C PRO A 442 12.81 -0.04 -14.62
N TYR A 443 12.89 -0.31 -13.32
CA TYR A 443 13.64 -1.44 -12.76
C TYR A 443 12.88 -2.19 -11.65
N ASN A 444 11.55 -2.34 -11.84
CA ASN A 444 10.61 -3.02 -10.96
C ASN A 444 11.17 -4.32 -10.32
N ALA A 445 11.23 -4.37 -8.99
CA ALA A 445 11.74 -5.50 -8.23
C ALA A 445 10.85 -6.76 -8.29
N HIS A 446 9.53 -6.63 -8.51
CA HIS A 446 8.61 -7.76 -8.66
C HIS A 446 8.86 -8.59 -9.94
N TRP A 447 9.55 -8.01 -10.93
CA TRP A 447 9.99 -8.75 -12.12
C TRP A 447 11.28 -9.55 -11.87
N GLY A 448 11.70 -9.69 -10.61
CA GLY A 448 12.77 -10.58 -10.17
C GLY A 448 14.12 -9.89 -9.97
N PHE A 449 14.95 -10.49 -9.13
CA PHE A 449 16.30 -9.99 -8.81
C PHE A 449 17.16 -9.73 -10.06
N PHE A 450 17.16 -10.65 -11.03
CA PHE A 450 17.95 -10.48 -12.26
C PHE A 450 17.40 -9.37 -13.16
N TRP A 451 16.08 -9.17 -13.19
CA TRP A 451 15.47 -8.08 -13.94
C TRP A 451 15.90 -6.73 -13.39
N SER A 452 15.69 -6.50 -12.09
CA SER A 452 16.00 -5.23 -11.43
C SER A 452 17.51 -4.95 -11.39
N HIS A 453 18.35 -5.99 -11.34
CA HIS A 453 19.81 -5.84 -11.44
C HIS A 453 20.23 -5.40 -12.86
N VAL A 454 19.98 -6.23 -13.88
CA VAL A 454 20.55 -6.02 -15.24
C VAL A 454 19.58 -6.30 -16.39
N GLY A 455 18.53 -7.10 -16.18
CA GLY A 455 17.56 -7.47 -17.22
C GLY A 455 16.83 -6.26 -17.81
N TRP A 456 16.56 -5.23 -17.00
CA TRP A 456 15.96 -3.96 -17.44
C TRP A 456 16.81 -3.19 -18.47
N MET A 457 18.13 -3.44 -18.51
CA MET A 457 19.03 -2.90 -19.54
C MET A 457 19.15 -3.82 -20.76
N ILE A 458 19.07 -5.14 -20.56
CA ILE A 458 19.23 -6.16 -21.62
C ILE A 458 18.01 -6.19 -22.54
N PHE A 459 16.80 -6.14 -22.00
CA PHE A 459 15.56 -6.19 -22.77
C PHE A 459 14.99 -4.80 -23.01
N LYS A 460 14.25 -4.63 -24.11
CA LYS A 460 13.45 -3.42 -24.33
C LYS A 460 12.40 -3.30 -23.22
N PRO A 461 12.15 -2.11 -22.65
CA PRO A 461 11.14 -1.94 -21.62
C PRO A 461 9.75 -2.22 -22.21
N ARG A 462 8.95 -3.07 -21.55
CA ARG A 462 7.66 -3.53 -22.10
C ARG A 462 6.66 -2.38 -22.29
N ARG A 463 6.72 -1.37 -21.42
CA ARG A 463 6.01 -0.09 -21.52
C ARG A 463 7.02 1.05 -21.41
N LYS A 464 6.65 2.26 -21.82
CA LYS A 464 7.48 3.45 -21.57
C LYS A 464 7.52 3.71 -20.06
N PRO A 465 8.71 3.93 -19.44
CA PRO A 465 8.80 4.30 -18.03
C PRO A 465 7.98 5.55 -17.74
N GLY A 466 7.43 5.64 -16.52
CA GLY A 466 6.53 6.71 -16.14
C GLY A 466 7.11 8.13 -16.30
N VAL A 467 6.20 9.11 -16.40
CA VAL A 467 6.57 10.52 -16.57
C VAL A 467 7.02 11.12 -15.23
N ALA A 468 8.15 11.81 -15.25
CA ALA A 468 8.72 12.50 -14.12
C ALA A 468 9.25 13.86 -14.57
N ASP A 469 8.95 14.93 -13.81
CA ASP A 469 9.45 16.26 -14.13
C ASP A 469 10.99 16.32 -14.10
N VAL A 470 11.53 17.06 -15.06
CA VAL A 470 12.94 17.42 -15.19
C VAL A 470 13.11 18.88 -15.67
N SER A 471 12.10 19.72 -15.46
CA SER A 471 12.09 21.15 -15.83
C SER A 471 13.25 21.92 -15.18
N ASP A 472 13.61 21.58 -13.94
CA ASP A 472 14.76 22.12 -13.21
C ASP A 472 16.10 21.74 -13.85
N LEU A 473 16.26 20.47 -14.25
CA LEU A 473 17.46 19.98 -14.92
C LEU A 473 17.57 20.55 -16.33
N ALA A 474 16.43 20.86 -16.96
CA ALA A 474 16.37 21.62 -18.20
C ALA A 474 16.75 23.10 -18.03
N LYS A 475 16.68 23.67 -16.82
CA LYS A 475 17.13 25.04 -16.49
C LYS A 475 18.56 25.10 -15.91
N ASN A 476 19.08 24.02 -15.32
CA ASN A 476 20.44 23.98 -14.78
C ASN A 476 21.49 23.96 -15.91
N LYS A 477 22.25 25.06 -16.05
CA LYS A 477 23.28 25.25 -17.08
C LYS A 477 24.38 24.17 -17.07
N ILE A 478 24.74 23.61 -15.90
CA ILE A 478 25.75 22.56 -15.80
C ILE A 478 25.18 21.21 -16.26
N ALA A 479 23.93 20.90 -15.89
CA ALA A 479 23.25 19.71 -16.41
C ALA A 479 23.05 19.77 -17.93
N GLN A 480 22.72 20.95 -18.49
CA GLN A 480 22.68 21.17 -19.95
C GLN A 480 24.05 20.98 -20.61
N TRP A 481 25.10 21.60 -20.07
CA TRP A 481 26.48 21.48 -20.57
C TRP A 481 26.95 20.01 -20.55
N GLN A 482 26.74 19.33 -19.43
CA GLN A 482 27.15 17.94 -19.24
C GLN A 482 26.38 17.01 -20.17
N HIS A 483 25.08 17.24 -20.39
CA HIS A 483 24.28 16.48 -21.36
C HIS A 483 24.75 16.71 -22.80
N ARG A 484 25.07 17.96 -23.19
CA ARG A 484 25.57 18.30 -24.53
C ARG A 484 26.94 17.68 -24.83
N TRP A 485 27.84 17.66 -23.85
CA TRP A 485 29.21 17.14 -24.01
C TRP A 485 29.38 15.71 -23.49
N TYR A 486 28.29 15.02 -23.14
CA TYR A 486 28.31 13.80 -22.35
C TYR A 486 29.25 12.72 -22.88
N LEU A 487 29.22 12.47 -24.20
CA LEU A 487 30.07 11.45 -24.83
C LEU A 487 31.57 11.71 -24.58
N TRP A 488 32.02 12.95 -24.77
CA TRP A 488 33.42 13.32 -24.58
C TRP A 488 33.84 13.30 -23.11
N LEU A 489 32.99 13.82 -22.22
CA LEU A 489 33.22 13.81 -20.77
C LEU A 489 33.24 12.38 -20.22
N MET A 490 32.37 11.50 -20.72
CA MET A 490 32.31 10.10 -20.33
C MET A 490 33.56 9.33 -20.76
N LEU A 491 34.00 9.48 -22.02
CA LEU A 491 35.23 8.86 -22.51
C LEU A 491 36.47 9.37 -21.76
N SER A 492 36.57 10.68 -21.51
CA SER A 492 37.71 11.25 -20.78
C SER A 492 37.74 10.83 -19.31
N MET A 493 36.60 10.86 -18.60
CA MET A 493 36.55 10.56 -17.16
C MET A 493 36.57 9.05 -16.85
N SER A 494 35.98 8.21 -17.72
CA SER A 494 35.94 6.75 -17.51
C SER A 494 37.20 6.03 -18.00
N PHE A 495 37.87 6.53 -19.04
CA PHE A 495 39.02 5.84 -19.65
C PHE A 495 40.25 6.74 -19.79
N GLY A 496 40.10 7.98 -20.26
CA GLY A 496 41.23 8.89 -20.49
C GLY A 496 42.05 9.17 -19.22
N ILE A 497 41.49 9.90 -18.27
CA ILE A 497 42.14 10.25 -17.00
C ILE A 497 42.67 9.03 -16.24
N PRO A 498 41.89 7.94 -16.02
CA PRO A 498 42.39 6.80 -15.28
C PRO A 498 43.46 5.97 -16.02
N THR A 499 43.67 6.19 -17.32
CA THR A 499 44.81 5.64 -18.08
C THR A 499 46.02 6.56 -18.00
N VAL A 500 45.81 7.87 -18.19
CA VAL A 500 46.86 8.89 -18.27
C VAL A 500 47.56 9.12 -16.92
N ILE A 501 46.83 9.14 -15.81
CA ILE A 501 47.45 9.37 -14.48
C ILE A 501 48.46 8.26 -14.13
N PRO A 502 48.10 6.96 -14.14
CA PRO A 502 49.08 5.88 -13.91
C PRO A 502 50.21 5.84 -14.95
N GLY A 503 49.88 6.14 -16.21
CA GLY A 503 50.84 6.18 -17.32
C GLY A 503 51.93 7.25 -17.14
N LEU A 504 51.56 8.47 -16.78
CA LEU A 504 52.50 9.58 -16.59
C LEU A 504 53.22 9.53 -15.24
N LEU A 505 52.54 9.16 -14.15
CA LEU A 505 53.12 9.26 -12.79
C LEU A 505 53.95 8.04 -12.36
N TRP A 506 53.69 6.84 -12.90
CA TRP A 506 54.47 5.64 -12.59
C TRP A 506 54.58 4.64 -13.75
N GLY A 507 54.35 5.07 -14.99
CA GLY A 507 54.59 4.28 -16.22
C GLY A 507 53.55 3.21 -16.54
N ASP A 508 52.48 3.06 -15.75
CA ASP A 508 51.53 1.94 -15.88
C ASP A 508 50.30 2.29 -16.73
N TRP A 509 50.53 2.66 -18.00
CA TRP A 509 49.47 2.94 -18.97
C TRP A 509 48.47 1.78 -19.09
N ARG A 510 48.98 0.55 -19.19
CA ARG A 510 48.16 -0.64 -19.43
C ARG A 510 47.34 -1.00 -18.20
N GLY A 511 47.93 -0.94 -17.00
CA GLY A 511 47.20 -1.15 -15.75
C GLY A 511 46.17 -0.05 -15.49
N GLY A 512 46.49 1.21 -15.80
CA GLY A 512 45.55 2.33 -15.71
C GLY A 512 44.30 2.09 -16.56
N TYR A 513 44.48 1.73 -17.84
CA TYR A 513 43.36 1.39 -18.71
C TYR A 513 42.53 0.20 -18.21
N PHE A 514 43.16 -0.96 -17.97
CA PHE A 514 42.41 -2.18 -17.65
C PHE A 514 41.82 -2.20 -16.24
N TYR A 515 42.53 -1.70 -15.23
CA TYR A 515 42.06 -1.75 -13.84
C TYR A 515 41.30 -0.49 -13.43
N ALA A 516 41.89 0.71 -13.54
CA ALA A 516 41.25 1.96 -13.14
C ALA A 516 40.19 2.45 -14.15
N GLY A 517 40.38 2.14 -15.43
CA GLY A 517 39.38 2.35 -16.48
C GLY A 517 38.31 1.25 -16.48
N VAL A 518 38.60 0.11 -17.12
CA VAL A 518 37.60 -0.91 -17.49
C VAL A 518 37.08 -1.73 -16.29
N ALA A 519 37.93 -2.38 -15.50
CA ALA A 519 37.47 -3.25 -14.42
C ALA A 519 36.70 -2.46 -13.35
N ARG A 520 37.23 -1.29 -12.95
CA ARG A 520 36.56 -0.32 -12.08
C ARG A 520 35.18 0.08 -12.61
N LEU A 521 35.00 0.21 -13.93
CA LEU A 521 33.67 0.51 -14.51
C LEU A 521 32.67 -0.62 -14.25
N VAL A 522 33.07 -1.88 -14.46
CA VAL A 522 32.23 -3.06 -14.18
C VAL A 522 31.81 -3.08 -12.71
N PHE A 523 32.73 -2.83 -11.78
CA PHE A 523 32.40 -2.75 -10.36
C PHE A 523 31.43 -1.60 -10.03
N VAL A 524 31.60 -0.39 -10.60
CA VAL A 524 30.67 0.74 -10.37
C VAL A 524 29.27 0.44 -10.92
N HIS A 525 29.17 -0.22 -12.08
CA HIS A 525 27.90 -0.65 -12.67
C HIS A 525 27.18 -1.65 -11.77
N HIS A 526 27.80 -2.78 -11.43
CA HIS A 526 27.19 -3.77 -10.54
C HIS A 526 26.90 -3.22 -9.13
N SER A 527 27.77 -2.35 -8.59
CA SER A 527 27.53 -1.64 -7.33
C SER A 527 26.24 -0.82 -7.39
N THR A 528 26.00 -0.08 -8.47
CA THR A 528 24.77 0.72 -8.61
C THR A 528 23.56 -0.17 -8.85
N TRP A 529 23.70 -1.23 -9.66
CA TRP A 529 22.62 -2.19 -9.92
C TRP A 529 22.22 -3.00 -8.68
N CYS A 530 23.11 -3.17 -7.70
CA CYS A 530 22.76 -3.71 -6.39
C CYS A 530 21.83 -2.81 -5.57
N VAL A 531 21.73 -1.50 -5.88
CA VAL A 531 20.69 -0.65 -5.27
C VAL A 531 19.33 -1.13 -5.76
N ASN A 532 19.13 -1.19 -7.08
CA ASN A 532 17.87 -1.62 -7.71
C ASN A 532 17.48 -3.08 -7.37
N SER A 533 18.45 -3.98 -7.15
CA SER A 533 18.17 -5.39 -6.83
C SER A 533 18.35 -5.73 -5.35
N LEU A 534 19.58 -5.76 -4.86
CA LEU A 534 19.88 -6.21 -3.49
C LEU A 534 19.17 -5.35 -2.43
N ALA A 535 19.02 -4.05 -2.66
CA ALA A 535 18.32 -3.15 -1.72
C ALA A 535 16.78 -3.22 -1.79
N HIS A 536 16.19 -4.02 -2.68
CA HIS A 536 14.76 -4.35 -2.68
C HIS A 536 14.46 -5.78 -2.19
N TRP A 537 15.51 -6.60 -1.99
CA TRP A 537 15.39 -8.03 -1.67
C TRP A 537 15.99 -8.40 -0.31
N LEU A 538 17.09 -7.76 0.08
CA LEU A 538 17.84 -8.09 1.30
C LEU A 538 17.79 -6.94 2.30
N GLY A 539 17.20 -7.19 3.47
CA GLY A 539 17.17 -6.27 4.60
C GLY A 539 15.80 -6.07 5.25
N GLU A 540 15.72 -5.08 6.14
CA GLU A 540 14.53 -4.76 6.91
C GLU A 540 13.72 -3.59 6.32
N SER A 541 12.41 -3.66 6.49
CA SER A 541 11.46 -2.55 6.32
C SER A 541 11.41 -1.75 7.63
N SER A 542 12.41 -0.89 7.87
CA SER A 542 12.58 -0.19 9.15
C SER A 542 11.62 0.97 9.37
N PHE A 543 11.08 1.56 8.30
CA PHE A 543 10.27 2.78 8.32
C PHE A 543 8.90 2.62 7.65
N ASP A 544 8.81 1.79 6.60
CA ASP A 544 7.56 1.43 5.93
C ASP A 544 7.68 0.07 5.21
N ASP A 545 6.57 -0.64 5.00
CA ASP A 545 6.49 -1.96 4.36
C ASP A 545 5.56 -2.01 3.12
N LYS A 546 5.03 -0.86 2.68
CA LYS A 546 4.14 -0.77 1.51
C LYS A 546 4.84 -1.13 0.20
N HIS A 547 6.15 -0.89 0.14
CA HIS A 547 7.00 -1.06 -1.03
C HIS A 547 8.19 -1.98 -0.72
N THR A 548 8.80 -2.53 -1.77
CA THR A 548 9.90 -3.49 -1.65
C THR A 548 11.23 -2.99 -1.03
N PRO A 549 11.64 -1.69 -1.09
CA PRO A 549 12.93 -1.21 -0.57
C PRO A 549 13.24 -1.60 0.88
N ARG A 550 14.50 -1.95 1.15
CA ARG A 550 15.02 -2.49 2.41
C ARG A 550 16.27 -1.76 2.90
N ASP A 551 16.47 -1.75 4.22
CA ASP A 551 17.71 -1.30 4.85
C ASP A 551 18.62 -2.48 5.15
N HIS A 552 19.88 -2.43 4.70
CA HIS A 552 20.87 -3.47 5.00
C HIS A 552 22.33 -3.00 4.91
N LEU A 553 23.13 -3.37 5.91
CA LEU A 553 24.54 -2.94 6.01
C LEU A 553 25.42 -3.50 4.88
N ILE A 554 25.29 -4.78 4.52
CA ILE A 554 26.10 -5.36 3.43
C ILE A 554 25.76 -4.67 2.10
N THR A 555 24.47 -4.36 1.90
CA THR A 555 24.02 -3.59 0.74
C THR A 555 24.65 -2.20 0.77
N ALA A 556 24.68 -1.50 1.90
CA ALA A 556 25.33 -0.20 2.03
C ALA A 556 26.85 -0.26 1.75
N LEU A 557 27.54 -1.34 2.15
CA LEU A 557 28.96 -1.53 1.84
C LEU A 557 29.21 -1.71 0.34
N VAL A 558 28.44 -2.55 -0.35
CA VAL A 558 28.62 -2.78 -1.80
C VAL A 558 28.09 -1.63 -2.68
N THR A 559 27.24 -0.76 -2.14
CA THR A 559 26.60 0.37 -2.85
C THR A 559 27.11 1.76 -2.44
N ILE A 560 28.23 1.86 -1.69
CA ILE A 560 28.84 3.16 -1.31
C ILE A 560 27.88 4.01 -0.42
N GLY A 561 27.12 3.36 0.45
CA GLY A 561 26.19 3.97 1.40
C GLY A 561 24.71 3.93 1.00
N GLU A 562 24.38 3.51 -0.22
CA GLU A 562 23.00 3.60 -0.74
C GLU A 562 22.04 2.50 -0.24
N GLY A 563 22.54 1.49 0.47
CA GLY A 563 21.78 0.32 0.93
C GLY A 563 20.90 0.51 2.18
N TYR A 564 20.77 1.72 2.71
CA TYR A 564 19.68 2.08 3.63
C TYR A 564 18.49 2.60 2.81
N HIS A 565 17.92 1.68 2.02
CA HIS A 565 17.05 2.02 0.90
C HIS A 565 15.58 2.14 1.30
N ASN A 566 15.17 1.52 2.41
CA ASN A 566 13.85 1.73 2.98
C ASN A 566 13.73 3.15 3.54
N PHE A 567 14.74 3.62 4.28
CA PHE A 567 14.81 5.02 4.68
C PHE A 567 14.78 5.95 3.47
N HIS A 568 15.59 5.66 2.45
CA HIS A 568 15.70 6.50 1.26
C HIS A 568 14.38 6.62 0.49
N HIS A 569 13.63 5.53 0.31
CA HIS A 569 12.33 5.58 -0.37
C HIS A 569 11.26 6.31 0.43
N GLN A 570 11.27 6.18 1.77
CA GLN A 570 10.31 6.85 2.63
C GLN A 570 10.63 8.35 2.79
N PHE A 571 11.91 8.73 2.76
CA PHE A 571 12.38 10.08 3.03
C PHE A 571 13.35 10.61 1.93
N PRO A 572 12.93 10.62 0.65
CA PRO A 572 13.84 10.80 -0.50
C PRO A 572 14.56 12.16 -0.57
N MET A 573 14.02 13.18 0.10
CA MET A 573 14.64 14.51 0.17
C MET A 573 15.76 14.63 1.23
N ASP A 574 15.97 13.64 2.10
CA ASP A 574 17.06 13.67 3.09
C ASP A 574 18.42 13.53 2.38
N TYR A 575 19.43 14.28 2.81
CA TYR A 575 20.79 14.16 2.25
C TYR A 575 21.52 12.89 2.74
N ARG A 576 20.94 12.16 3.70
CA ARG A 576 21.47 10.91 4.28
C ARG A 576 20.59 9.76 3.81
N ASN A 577 21.19 8.63 3.44
CA ASN A 577 20.44 7.37 3.45
C ASN A 577 20.53 6.73 4.84
N ALA A 578 21.67 6.89 5.52
CA ALA A 578 21.89 6.33 6.84
C ALA A 578 21.84 7.41 7.94
N ILE A 579 20.74 7.47 8.69
CA ILE A 579 20.48 8.56 9.66
C ILE A 579 21.43 8.60 10.86
N LYS A 580 21.92 7.44 11.34
CA LYS A 580 22.82 7.39 12.51
C LYS A 580 24.25 7.72 12.09
N TRP A 581 25.00 8.40 12.96
CA TRP A 581 26.37 8.86 12.65
C TRP A 581 27.31 7.72 12.27
N TYR A 582 27.19 6.57 12.94
CA TYR A 582 28.02 5.37 12.76
C TYR A 582 27.59 4.45 11.62
N GLN A 583 26.38 4.61 11.06
CA GLN A 583 25.95 3.80 9.93
C GLN A 583 26.72 4.21 8.67
N TYR A 584 27.19 3.20 7.93
CA TYR A 584 28.04 3.37 6.76
C TYR A 584 27.31 4.11 5.63
N ASP A 585 27.64 5.38 5.46
CA ASP A 585 27.18 6.23 4.36
C ASP A 585 28.31 7.25 4.06
N PRO A 586 29.33 6.86 3.27
CA PRO A 586 30.43 7.75 2.91
C PRO A 586 29.97 8.97 2.13
N THR A 587 28.84 8.87 1.41
CA THR A 587 28.21 9.98 0.69
C THR A 587 27.70 11.05 1.67
N LYS A 588 27.03 10.67 2.76
CA LYS A 588 26.64 11.57 3.87
C LYS A 588 27.85 12.28 4.46
N TRP A 589 28.92 11.55 4.77
CA TRP A 589 30.14 12.13 5.34
C TRP A 589 30.84 13.09 4.37
N PHE A 590 30.88 12.75 3.07
CA PHE A 590 31.39 13.63 2.03
C PHE A 590 30.57 14.93 1.92
N ILE A 591 29.25 14.85 1.83
CA ILE A 591 28.37 16.04 1.74
C ILE A 591 28.50 16.91 3.00
N ALA A 592 28.57 16.30 4.19
CA ALA A 592 28.79 17.02 5.44
C ALA A 592 30.16 17.73 5.48
N ALA A 593 31.24 17.08 5.03
CA ALA A 593 32.56 17.70 4.89
C ALA A 593 32.55 18.84 3.87
N MET A 594 31.89 18.69 2.72
CA MET A 594 31.70 19.77 1.75
C MET A 594 30.89 20.93 2.35
N SER A 595 29.94 20.66 3.25
CA SER A 595 29.19 21.71 3.95
C SER A 595 30.04 22.48 4.95
N TRP A 596 30.92 21.79 5.68
CA TRP A 596 31.88 22.41 6.58
C TRP A 596 32.90 23.30 5.84
N LEU A 597 33.30 22.89 4.62
CA LEU A 597 34.12 23.70 3.71
C LEU A 597 33.35 24.82 2.98
N GLY A 598 32.05 25.02 3.25
CA GLY A 598 31.21 26.02 2.56
C GLY A 598 30.90 25.71 1.08
N LEU A 599 31.26 24.51 0.60
CA LEU A 599 31.00 24.06 -0.77
C LEU A 599 29.60 23.45 -0.94
N ALA A 600 28.95 23.05 0.14
CA ALA A 600 27.55 22.61 0.19
C ALA A 600 26.77 23.44 1.22
N THR A 601 25.48 23.67 0.96
CA THR A 601 24.57 24.43 1.85
C THR A 601 23.16 23.86 1.80
N GLN A 602 22.30 24.24 2.76
CA GLN A 602 20.90 23.80 2.85
C GLN A 602 20.72 22.27 2.78
N LEU A 603 21.55 21.53 3.53
CA LEU A 603 21.44 20.08 3.68
C LEU A 603 20.08 19.75 4.31
N LYS A 604 19.21 19.07 3.58
CA LYS A 604 17.85 18.73 4.00
C LYS A 604 17.86 17.48 4.85
N VAL A 605 17.20 17.58 6.00
CA VAL A 605 17.00 16.50 6.96
C VAL A 605 15.52 16.43 7.27
N PHE A 606 14.93 15.23 7.25
CA PHE A 606 13.54 15.07 7.68
C PHE A 606 13.40 15.28 9.20
N PRO A 607 12.28 15.85 9.69
CA PRO A 607 12.05 16.02 11.12
C PRO A 607 12.08 14.67 11.85
N ASP A 608 12.89 14.58 12.92
CA ASP A 608 13.07 13.34 13.70
C ASP A 608 11.75 12.72 14.19
N ASN A 609 10.72 13.54 14.42
CA ASN A 609 9.38 13.08 14.81
C ASN A 609 8.71 12.21 13.74
N GLU A 610 8.82 12.59 12.46
CA GLU A 610 8.22 11.82 11.35
C GLU A 610 9.03 10.55 11.06
N VAL A 611 10.35 10.62 11.21
CA VAL A 611 11.24 9.44 11.14
C VAL A 611 10.90 8.44 12.26
N LYS A 612 10.72 8.92 13.50
CA LYS A 612 10.31 8.10 14.64
C LYS A 612 8.91 7.50 14.47
N LYS A 613 7.94 8.24 13.92
CA LYS A 613 6.59 7.70 13.63
C LYS A 613 6.66 6.49 12.69
N GLY A 614 7.49 6.53 11.65
CA GLY A 614 7.71 5.38 10.77
C GLY A 614 8.25 4.16 11.53
N GLN A 615 9.32 4.37 12.31
CA GLN A 615 9.91 3.31 13.14
C GLN A 615 8.91 2.71 14.13
N MET A 616 8.21 3.56 14.89
CA MET A 616 7.16 3.14 15.83
C MET A 616 6.02 2.39 15.13
N THR A 617 5.64 2.78 13.92
CA THR A 617 4.61 2.07 13.14
C THR A 617 5.07 0.64 12.79
N MET A 618 6.32 0.48 12.36
CA MET A 618 6.89 -0.84 12.07
C MET A 618 7.11 -1.69 13.32
N GLU A 619 7.48 -1.08 14.45
CA GLU A 619 7.56 -1.75 15.75
C GLU A 619 6.18 -2.19 16.26
N LEU A 620 5.16 -1.33 16.18
CA LEU A 620 3.78 -1.67 16.54
C LEU A 620 3.22 -2.81 15.68
N LYS A 621 3.51 -2.82 14.36
CA LYS A 621 3.19 -3.98 13.49
C LYS A 621 3.90 -5.25 13.96
N LYS A 622 5.20 -5.20 14.25
CA LYS A 622 5.99 -6.32 14.80
C LYS A 622 5.51 -6.77 16.19
N ILE A 623 4.91 -5.88 16.99
CA ILE A 623 4.30 -6.21 18.29
C ILE A 623 2.93 -6.85 18.08
N LYS A 624 2.03 -6.26 17.28
CA LYS A 624 0.71 -6.83 16.96
C LYS A 624 0.84 -8.24 16.36
N ALA A 625 1.71 -8.44 15.37
CA ALA A 625 1.95 -9.75 14.76
C ALA A 625 2.57 -10.80 15.71
N ARG A 626 3.07 -10.40 16.89
CA ARG A 626 3.44 -11.31 17.99
C ARG A 626 2.29 -11.51 18.98
N ALA A 627 1.57 -10.44 19.32
CA ALA A 627 0.39 -10.49 20.19
C ALA A 627 -0.73 -11.35 19.57
N ASP A 628 -1.00 -11.24 18.27
CA ASP A 628 -2.01 -12.02 17.55
C ASP A 628 -1.68 -13.53 17.48
N LYS A 629 -0.48 -13.96 17.91
CA LYS A 629 -0.09 -15.38 18.05
C LYS A 629 -0.23 -15.93 19.47
N ILE A 630 -0.57 -15.08 20.42
CA ILE A 630 -0.78 -15.44 21.83
C ILE A 630 -2.28 -15.61 22.02
N GLU A 631 -2.69 -16.65 22.74
CA GLU A 631 -4.09 -16.81 23.14
C GLU A 631 -4.42 -15.78 24.24
N TRP A 632 -5.47 -14.99 24.03
CA TRP A 632 -5.89 -13.95 24.96
C TRP A 632 -7.19 -14.31 25.67
N PRO A 633 -7.43 -13.84 26.90
CA PRO A 633 -8.68 -14.05 27.59
C PRO A 633 -9.87 -13.51 26.79
N LYS A 634 -11.01 -14.19 26.89
CA LYS A 634 -12.30 -13.66 26.42
C LYS A 634 -12.58 -12.28 27.03
N THR A 635 -13.11 -11.36 26.23
CA THR A 635 -13.51 -10.05 26.74
C THR A 635 -14.82 -10.16 27.53
N SER A 636 -15.14 -9.16 28.35
CA SER A 636 -16.41 -9.08 29.07
C SER A 636 -17.63 -9.19 28.15
N ASN A 637 -17.55 -8.63 26.94
CA ASN A 637 -18.61 -8.70 25.93
C ASN A 637 -18.81 -10.11 25.32
N ASP A 638 -17.78 -10.97 25.37
CA ASP A 638 -17.83 -12.34 24.82
C ASP A 638 -18.31 -13.38 25.86
N LEU A 639 -18.60 -12.93 27.10
CA LEU A 639 -18.94 -13.78 28.22
C LEU A 639 -20.44 -13.67 28.56
N PRO A 640 -21.12 -14.78 28.91
CA PRO A 640 -22.52 -14.74 29.30
C PRO A 640 -22.70 -14.00 30.64
N VAL A 641 -23.77 -13.21 30.74
CA VAL A 641 -24.16 -12.53 31.99
C VAL A 641 -25.05 -13.45 32.82
N ILE A 642 -24.50 -13.96 33.93
CA ILE A 642 -25.08 -14.99 34.79
C ILE A 642 -25.58 -14.35 36.09
N SER A 643 -26.76 -14.73 36.59
CA SER A 643 -27.27 -14.30 37.90
C SER A 643 -26.54 -14.97 39.08
N TRP A 644 -26.75 -14.47 40.30
CA TRP A 644 -26.16 -15.08 41.49
C TRP A 644 -26.71 -16.49 41.73
N GLU A 645 -28.01 -16.68 41.50
CA GLU A 645 -28.72 -17.94 41.64
C GLU A 645 -28.20 -19.00 40.64
N GLU A 646 -28.01 -18.62 39.38
CA GLU A 646 -27.42 -19.48 38.35
C GLU A 646 -25.94 -19.80 38.64
N PHE A 647 -25.17 -18.84 39.15
CA PHE A 647 -23.80 -19.08 39.61
C PHE A 647 -23.74 -20.11 40.74
N GLN A 648 -24.61 -19.98 41.75
CA GLN A 648 -24.74 -20.95 42.86
C GLN A 648 -25.20 -22.33 42.38
N ALA A 649 -26.05 -22.40 41.35
CA ALA A 649 -26.48 -23.66 40.75
C ALA A 649 -25.30 -24.36 40.04
N HIS A 650 -24.63 -23.66 39.11
CA HIS A 650 -23.49 -24.21 38.36
C HIS A 650 -22.29 -24.55 39.26
N ALA A 651 -22.09 -23.83 40.36
CA ALA A 651 -21.01 -24.11 41.34
C ALA A 651 -21.20 -25.43 42.12
N LYS A 652 -22.36 -26.09 42.02
CA LYS A 652 -22.58 -27.45 42.54
C LYS A 652 -22.11 -28.54 41.58
N GLU A 653 -22.06 -28.22 40.28
CA GLU A 653 -21.67 -29.15 39.20
C GLU A 653 -20.20 -29.01 38.83
N ARG A 654 -19.65 -27.79 38.91
CA ARG A 654 -18.26 -27.45 38.55
C ARG A 654 -17.62 -26.56 39.61
N ASN A 655 -16.29 -26.56 39.68
CA ASN A 655 -15.55 -25.75 40.66
C ASN A 655 -15.46 -24.29 40.16
N LEU A 656 -16.53 -23.53 40.39
CA LEU A 656 -16.62 -22.13 39.99
C LEU A 656 -16.28 -21.18 41.15
N VAL A 657 -15.52 -20.13 40.86
CA VAL A 657 -15.16 -19.07 41.82
C VAL A 657 -15.41 -17.68 41.19
N LEU A 658 -16.02 -16.78 41.95
CA LEU A 658 -16.23 -15.40 41.54
C LEU A 658 -15.04 -14.54 41.99
N ILE A 659 -14.41 -13.80 41.07
CA ILE A 659 -13.34 -12.84 41.37
C ILE A 659 -13.56 -11.59 40.52
N SER A 660 -13.71 -10.43 41.17
CA SER A 660 -13.86 -9.11 40.53
C SER A 660 -14.99 -9.05 39.50
N GLY A 661 -16.16 -9.60 39.83
CA GLY A 661 -17.32 -9.66 38.93
C GLY A 661 -17.27 -10.75 37.85
N PHE A 662 -16.10 -11.36 37.61
CA PHE A 662 -15.94 -12.46 36.65
C PHE A 662 -16.03 -13.83 37.32
N ILE A 663 -16.78 -14.74 36.70
CA ILE A 663 -16.91 -16.13 37.11
C ILE A 663 -15.84 -16.94 36.38
N HIS A 664 -15.04 -17.68 37.15
CA HIS A 664 -13.93 -18.50 36.65
C HIS A 664 -14.19 -19.98 36.93
N ASP A 665 -13.92 -20.85 35.95
CA ASP A 665 -13.94 -22.31 36.13
C ASP A 665 -12.52 -22.80 36.44
N VAL A 666 -12.26 -23.09 37.72
CA VAL A 666 -10.94 -23.53 38.20
C VAL A 666 -10.83 -25.05 38.29
N THR A 667 -11.78 -25.80 37.71
CA THR A 667 -11.88 -27.26 37.83
C THR A 667 -10.58 -27.99 37.44
N SER A 668 -9.92 -27.57 36.36
CA SER A 668 -8.63 -28.14 35.92
C SER A 668 -7.44 -27.70 36.77
N PHE A 669 -7.55 -26.59 37.51
CA PHE A 669 -6.46 -25.99 38.28
C PHE A 669 -6.49 -26.33 39.78
N MET A 670 -7.51 -27.06 40.24
CA MET A 670 -7.73 -27.38 41.66
C MET A 670 -6.50 -27.99 42.36
N ASP A 671 -5.76 -28.87 41.67
CA ASP A 671 -4.60 -29.57 42.23
C ASP A 671 -3.25 -28.91 41.88
N GLU A 672 -3.25 -27.96 40.93
CA GLU A 672 -2.05 -27.22 40.50
C GLU A 672 -1.82 -25.93 41.28
N HIS A 673 -2.82 -25.45 42.02
CA HIS A 673 -2.74 -24.23 42.82
C HIS A 673 -1.60 -24.30 43.85
N PRO A 674 -0.57 -23.41 43.80
CA PRO A 674 0.64 -23.54 44.64
C PRO A 674 0.41 -23.49 46.15
N GLY A 675 -0.65 -22.81 46.60
CA GLY A 675 -1.07 -22.81 48.02
C GLY A 675 -1.87 -24.05 48.44
N GLY A 676 -2.07 -25.01 47.54
CA GLY A 676 -2.81 -26.25 47.74
C GLY A 676 -4.32 -26.14 47.49
N ARG A 677 -4.93 -27.26 47.07
CA ARG A 677 -6.36 -27.41 46.72
C ARG A 677 -7.33 -26.83 47.74
N HIS A 678 -7.01 -26.98 49.03
CA HIS A 678 -7.89 -26.57 50.13
C HIS A 678 -8.26 -25.07 50.12
N LEU A 679 -7.39 -24.20 49.60
CA LEU A 679 -7.67 -22.77 49.48
C LEU A 679 -8.70 -22.47 48.39
N LEU A 680 -8.70 -23.22 47.29
CA LEU A 680 -9.72 -23.12 46.25
C LEU A 680 -11.03 -23.76 46.71
N SER A 681 -11.00 -24.96 47.30
CA SER A 681 -12.19 -25.66 47.78
C SER A 681 -13.03 -24.83 48.76
N LYS A 682 -12.41 -24.01 49.61
CA LYS A 682 -13.11 -23.11 50.56
C LYS A 682 -13.91 -22.00 49.86
N ASN A 683 -13.58 -21.68 48.62
CA ASN A 683 -14.10 -20.54 47.87
C ASN A 683 -14.98 -20.94 46.66
N ILE A 684 -15.23 -22.23 46.43
CA ILE A 684 -16.20 -22.70 45.42
C ILE A 684 -17.57 -22.12 45.74
N GLY A 685 -18.23 -21.54 44.73
CA GLY A 685 -19.53 -20.87 44.87
C GLY A 685 -19.47 -19.59 45.72
N ARG A 686 -18.30 -18.96 45.88
CA ARG A 686 -18.14 -17.74 46.68
C ARG A 686 -17.38 -16.66 45.92
N ASP A 687 -17.50 -15.43 46.43
CA ASP A 687 -16.65 -14.32 46.03
C ASP A 687 -15.30 -14.43 46.76
N ALA A 688 -14.23 -14.65 45.99
CA ALA A 688 -12.85 -14.74 46.47
C ALA A 688 -12.03 -13.47 46.17
N THR A 689 -12.66 -12.38 45.70
CA THR A 689 -12.00 -11.12 45.31
C THR A 689 -11.01 -10.64 46.37
N THR A 690 -11.45 -10.49 47.62
CA THR A 690 -10.58 -10.00 48.70
C THR A 690 -9.40 -10.93 48.97
N ALA A 691 -9.59 -12.25 48.87
CA ALA A 691 -8.52 -13.22 49.10
C ALA A 691 -7.46 -13.21 47.97
N PHE A 692 -7.88 -12.92 46.74
CA PHE A 692 -7.01 -12.85 45.57
C PHE A 692 -6.23 -11.52 45.48
N TRP A 693 -6.85 -10.40 45.88
CA TRP A 693 -6.29 -9.04 45.82
C TRP A 693 -5.60 -8.58 47.12
N GLY A 694 -4.84 -9.44 47.78
CA GLY A 694 -3.99 -9.03 48.91
C GLY A 694 -4.65 -9.03 50.30
N GLY A 695 -5.91 -9.45 50.44
CA GLY A 695 -6.53 -9.69 51.76
C GLY A 695 -5.98 -10.93 52.48
N VAL A 696 -5.27 -11.80 51.77
CA VAL A 696 -4.46 -12.90 52.33
C VAL A 696 -3.12 -13.00 51.60
N TYR A 697 -3.14 -12.94 50.26
CA TYR A 697 -1.94 -12.92 49.42
C TYR A 697 -2.20 -12.05 48.18
N GLU A 698 -1.26 -11.17 47.82
CA GLU A 698 -1.34 -10.37 46.60
C GLU A 698 -0.75 -11.19 45.45
N HIS A 699 -1.61 -11.67 44.56
CA HIS A 699 -1.22 -12.62 43.52
C HIS A 699 -0.32 -11.98 42.46
N SER A 700 0.53 -12.79 41.82
CA SER A 700 1.46 -12.29 40.81
C SER A 700 0.78 -12.02 39.47
N ASN A 701 1.33 -11.13 38.65
CA ASN A 701 0.82 -10.83 37.29
C ASN A 701 0.61 -12.10 36.43
N ALA A 702 1.41 -13.15 36.65
CA ALA A 702 1.23 -14.43 35.97
C ALA A 702 -0.06 -15.15 36.41
N ALA A 703 -0.38 -15.13 37.72
CA ALA A 703 -1.64 -15.67 38.24
C ALA A 703 -2.86 -14.85 37.77
N HIS A 704 -2.74 -13.52 37.67
CA HIS A 704 -3.79 -12.67 37.06
C HIS A 704 -4.05 -13.04 35.59
N ASN A 705 -2.99 -13.25 34.80
CA ASN A 705 -3.11 -13.66 33.40
C ASN A 705 -3.74 -15.07 33.27
N LEU A 706 -3.26 -16.04 34.07
CA LEU A 706 -3.76 -17.42 34.05
C LEU A 706 -5.24 -17.50 34.47
N LEU A 707 -5.62 -16.81 35.55
CA LEU A 707 -7.00 -16.74 36.01
C LEU A 707 -7.91 -16.15 34.92
N ALA A 708 -7.48 -15.11 34.21
CA ALA A 708 -8.28 -14.50 33.15
C ALA A 708 -8.60 -15.48 32.00
N MET A 709 -7.72 -16.45 31.70
CA MET A 709 -8.00 -17.52 30.72
C MET A 709 -9.14 -18.45 31.17
N MET A 710 -9.42 -18.55 32.48
CA MET A 710 -10.44 -19.42 33.06
C MET A 710 -11.84 -18.77 33.13
N ARG A 711 -12.03 -17.56 32.56
CA ARG A 711 -13.31 -16.83 32.57
C ARG A 711 -14.40 -17.58 31.79
N VAL A 712 -15.54 -17.82 32.45
CA VAL A 712 -16.73 -18.47 31.87
C VAL A 712 -18.01 -17.63 31.93
N GLY A 713 -18.03 -16.52 32.66
CA GLY A 713 -19.18 -15.60 32.71
C GLY A 713 -18.89 -14.31 33.48
N VAL A 714 -19.84 -13.38 33.43
CA VAL A 714 -19.86 -12.13 34.20
C VAL A 714 -21.08 -12.15 35.12
N LEU A 715 -20.94 -11.78 36.39
CA LEU A 715 -22.06 -11.74 37.35
C LEU A 715 -22.97 -10.53 37.08
N ARG A 716 -24.27 -10.77 36.89
CA ARG A 716 -25.29 -9.72 36.74
C ARG A 716 -25.32 -8.81 37.96
N GLY A 717 -25.01 -7.53 37.77
CA GLY A 717 -25.00 -6.53 38.84
C GLY A 717 -23.83 -6.67 39.83
N GLY A 718 -22.86 -7.56 39.56
CA GLY A 718 -21.54 -7.46 40.18
C GLY A 718 -20.93 -6.12 39.76
N LEU A 719 -20.33 -5.39 40.71
CA LEU A 719 -19.85 -4.02 40.46
C LEU A 719 -18.93 -3.97 39.23
N GLU A 720 -19.30 -3.15 38.24
CA GLU A 720 -18.47 -2.73 37.10
C GLU A 720 -17.33 -1.78 37.55
N ILE A 721 -16.67 -2.10 38.67
CA ILE A 721 -15.36 -1.54 38.96
C ILE A 721 -14.34 -2.48 38.33
N GLU A 722 -14.16 -2.32 37.01
CA GLU A 722 -12.84 -2.53 36.39
C GLU A 722 -11.87 -1.53 37.04
N SER A 723 -11.49 -1.81 38.29
CA SER A 723 -10.33 -1.15 38.90
C SER A 723 -9.14 -1.48 38.02
N GLU A 724 -8.22 -0.53 37.81
CA GLU A 724 -7.01 -0.78 37.01
C GLU A 724 -6.21 -2.00 37.52
N LYS A 725 -6.39 -2.33 38.81
CA LYS A 725 -5.95 -3.59 39.41
C LYS A 725 -6.62 -4.80 38.76
N ALA A 726 -7.96 -4.87 38.73
CA ALA A 726 -8.75 -6.00 38.22
C ALA A 726 -8.45 -6.40 36.76
N VAL A 727 -7.96 -5.48 35.94
CA VAL A 727 -7.47 -5.76 34.59
C VAL A 727 -6.06 -6.35 34.67
N PRO A 728 -5.83 -7.63 34.25
CA PRO A 728 -4.50 -8.22 34.26
C PRO A 728 -3.51 -7.33 33.49
N PRO A 729 -2.25 -7.15 33.94
CA PRO A 729 -1.30 -6.26 33.27
C PRO A 729 -1.03 -6.59 31.80
N SER A 730 -1.28 -7.83 31.37
CA SER A 730 -1.23 -8.23 29.96
C SER A 730 -2.38 -7.67 29.11
N GLN A 731 -3.54 -7.37 29.71
CA GLN A 731 -4.71 -6.76 29.06
C GLN A 731 -4.70 -5.22 29.12
N GLN A 732 -3.93 -4.61 30.03
CA GLN A 732 -3.80 -3.15 30.15
C GLN A 732 -3.21 -2.48 28.89
N LEU A 733 -2.36 -3.18 28.14
CA LEU A 733 -1.70 -2.67 26.93
C LEU A 733 -1.85 -3.65 25.76
N ARG A 734 -2.86 -3.44 24.91
CA ARG A 734 -3.09 -4.21 23.68
C ARG A 734 -2.89 -3.35 22.44
N VAL A 735 -2.08 -3.83 21.48
CA VAL A 735 -1.95 -3.16 20.17
C VAL A 735 -3.12 -3.58 19.28
N ILE A 736 -4.07 -2.66 19.09
CA ILE A 736 -5.24 -2.81 18.23
C ILE A 736 -5.17 -1.84 17.04
N SER A 737 -5.72 -2.27 15.91
CA SER A 737 -5.91 -1.48 14.70
C SER A 737 -7.02 -0.44 14.87
N HIS A 738 -7.03 0.58 14.00
CA HIS A 738 -8.06 1.61 14.03
C HIS A 738 -9.47 1.04 13.77
N SER A 739 -9.59 0.00 12.93
CA SER A 739 -10.84 -0.74 12.72
C SER A 739 -11.30 -1.50 13.97
N GLU A 740 -10.38 -2.12 14.72
CA GLU A 740 -10.70 -2.75 16.01
C GLU A 740 -11.17 -1.69 17.04
N ILE A 741 -10.56 -0.50 17.07
CA ILE A 741 -11.01 0.63 17.91
C ILE A 741 -12.45 1.08 17.55
N ILE A 742 -12.75 1.23 16.26
CA ILE A 742 -14.10 1.61 15.79
C ILE A 742 -15.14 0.53 16.15
N ALA A 743 -14.76 -0.75 16.04
CA ALA A 743 -15.64 -1.87 16.43
C ALA A 743 -15.94 -1.86 17.94
N LEU A 744 -14.93 -1.65 18.79
CA LEU A 744 -15.09 -1.55 20.24
C LEU A 744 -15.96 -0.36 20.67
N ASN A 745 -15.84 0.78 19.98
CA ASN A 745 -16.63 1.98 20.26
C ASN A 745 -18.02 1.98 19.60
N SER A 746 -18.40 0.92 18.89
CA SER A 746 -19.73 0.81 18.27
C SER A 746 -20.75 0.28 19.29
N PRO A 747 -21.93 0.92 19.45
CA PRO A 747 -22.91 0.59 20.50
C PRO A 747 -23.58 -0.79 20.37
N THR A 748 -23.19 -1.60 19.40
CA THR A 748 -23.64 -2.99 19.20
C THR A 748 -22.64 -4.05 19.69
N GLY A 749 -21.44 -3.67 20.16
CA GLY A 749 -20.61 -4.47 21.07
C GLY A 749 -20.07 -5.84 20.62
N THR A 750 -20.40 -6.34 19.43
CA THR A 750 -20.00 -7.69 18.97
C THR A 750 -18.67 -7.70 18.23
N TYR A 751 -17.60 -8.13 18.92
CA TYR A 751 -16.35 -8.53 18.28
C TYR A 751 -16.38 -10.03 17.99
N THR A 752 -16.70 -10.43 16.76
CA THR A 752 -16.32 -11.77 16.28
C THR A 752 -14.84 -11.72 15.91
N GLY A 753 -13.99 -12.32 16.73
CA GLY A 753 -12.58 -12.52 16.37
C GLY A 753 -12.43 -13.36 15.10
N PRO A 754 -11.21 -13.46 14.53
CA PRO A 754 -10.95 -14.34 13.40
C PRO A 754 -11.31 -15.77 13.82
N THR A 755 -12.35 -16.35 13.21
CA THR A 755 -12.70 -17.75 13.43
C THR A 755 -11.58 -18.61 12.86
N ASP A 756 -10.74 -19.15 13.74
CA ASP A 756 -9.63 -20.01 13.34
C ASP A 756 -10.18 -21.27 12.68
N SER A 757 -9.96 -21.42 11.37
CA SER A 757 -10.49 -22.52 10.56
C SER A 757 -9.66 -23.79 10.75
N ARG A 758 -9.52 -24.21 12.01
CA ARG A 758 -8.85 -25.44 12.46
C ARG A 758 -9.73 -26.17 13.47
N SER A 759 -10.88 -26.65 12.99
CA SER A 759 -11.65 -27.65 13.71
C SER A 759 -10.81 -28.93 13.87
N CYS A 760 -10.37 -29.21 15.10
CA CYS A 760 -10.03 -30.58 15.48
C CYS A 760 -11.27 -31.46 15.27
N SER A 761 -11.15 -32.51 14.46
CA SER A 761 -12.23 -33.47 14.23
C SER A 761 -12.59 -34.19 15.53
N PRO A 762 -13.88 -34.34 15.87
CA PRO A 762 -14.30 -35.34 16.86
C PRO A 762 -14.31 -36.73 16.21
N PRO A 763 -13.93 -37.80 16.93
CA PRO A 763 -14.15 -39.16 16.47
C PRO A 763 -15.54 -39.68 16.90
N ILE A 764 -16.15 -40.45 15.98
CA ILE A 764 -17.17 -41.49 16.21
C ILE A 764 -18.57 -40.99 16.63
N SER A 765 -19.48 -41.07 15.67
CA SER A 765 -20.90 -41.34 15.91
C SER A 765 -21.23 -42.70 15.29
N ASP A 766 -21.56 -43.69 16.11
CA ASP A 766 -22.29 -44.90 15.69
C ASP A 766 -22.93 -45.53 16.94
N LEU A 767 -24.27 -45.47 16.99
CA LEU A 767 -25.19 -46.52 17.43
C LEU A 767 -26.57 -45.91 17.78
N ASP A 768 -27.56 -46.24 16.95
CA ASP A 768 -28.97 -46.17 17.36
C ASP A 768 -29.24 -47.16 18.51
N SER A 769 -30.15 -46.80 19.44
CA SER A 769 -31.44 -47.49 19.63
C SER A 769 -32.06 -47.30 21.03
N ASP A 770 -33.39 -47.17 21.00
CA ASP A 770 -34.39 -47.71 21.93
C ASP A 770 -34.63 -47.19 23.37
N ASN A 771 -35.92 -46.85 23.58
CA ASN A 771 -36.77 -47.04 24.79
C ASN A 771 -36.32 -46.34 26.09
N GLY A 772 -37.06 -45.42 26.72
CA GLY A 772 -38.52 -45.29 26.83
C GLY A 772 -38.92 -45.25 28.33
N LEU A 773 -39.96 -44.46 28.68
CA LEU A 773 -40.69 -44.46 29.98
C LEU A 773 -39.92 -43.97 31.25
N VAL A 774 -40.54 -43.50 32.35
CA VAL A 774 -41.72 -42.62 32.60
C VAL A 774 -41.82 -42.35 34.13
N PHE A 775 -42.40 -41.21 34.57
CA PHE A 775 -42.63 -40.76 35.98
C PHE A 775 -41.37 -40.51 36.85
N GLY A 776 -41.37 -39.67 37.90
CA GLY A 776 -42.37 -38.70 38.38
C GLY A 776 -42.23 -38.37 39.88
N ALA A 777 -42.65 -37.16 40.32
CA ALA A 777 -42.95 -36.75 41.71
C ALA A 777 -41.78 -36.67 42.74
N SER A 778 -41.54 -35.51 43.40
CA SER A 778 -42.10 -35.10 44.75
C SER A 778 -41.16 -35.53 45.91
N SER A 779 -40.94 -34.83 47.03
CA SER A 779 -41.33 -33.50 47.55
C SER A 779 -40.69 -33.26 48.93
N ALA A 780 -40.45 -31.99 49.30
CA ALA A 780 -40.36 -31.47 50.69
C ALA A 780 -39.25 -32.08 51.60
N SER A 781 -38.90 -31.53 52.77
CA SER A 781 -39.44 -30.43 53.59
C SER A 781 -38.31 -29.76 54.42
N GLU A 782 -38.53 -28.52 54.89
CA GLU A 782 -38.40 -28.04 56.30
C GLU A 782 -37.15 -28.37 57.16
N ASP A 783 -36.63 -27.51 58.05
CA ASP A 783 -36.86 -26.08 58.39
C ASP A 783 -35.71 -25.61 59.33
N GLU A 784 -35.89 -24.48 60.03
CA GLU A 784 -35.15 -23.97 61.22
C GLU A 784 -33.78 -23.30 61.02
N SER A 785 -33.88 -21.98 60.81
CA SER A 785 -33.02 -20.98 61.49
C SER A 785 -33.40 -20.87 63.00
N PRO A 786 -32.84 -19.97 63.85
CA PRO A 786 -31.76 -18.97 63.64
C PRO A 786 -30.73 -18.89 64.80
N LYS A 787 -29.71 -18.01 64.66
CA LYS A 787 -29.32 -16.91 65.61
C LYS A 787 -27.85 -16.49 65.50
N THR A 788 -27.66 -15.24 65.09
CA THR A 788 -26.57 -14.32 65.51
C THR A 788 -26.76 -13.93 67.00
N PRO A 789 -25.81 -13.28 67.75
CA PRO A 789 -24.87 -12.26 67.24
C PRO A 789 -23.47 -12.08 67.91
N VAL A 790 -22.61 -11.33 67.19
CA VAL A 790 -21.71 -10.24 67.63
C VAL A 790 -20.88 -10.36 68.93
N SER A 791 -19.56 -10.32 68.77
CA SER A 791 -18.64 -9.36 69.44
C SER A 791 -17.45 -9.10 68.50
N GLU A 792 -17.10 -7.87 68.12
CA GLU A 792 -16.55 -6.71 68.83
C GLU A 792 -15.01 -6.61 68.73
N ALA A 793 -14.54 -5.40 68.45
CA ALA A 793 -13.22 -5.11 67.91
C ALA A 793 -12.05 -5.36 68.87
N THR A 794 -10.85 -5.59 68.32
CA THR A 794 -9.62 -5.01 68.90
C THR A 794 -8.69 -4.55 67.79
N ARG A 795 -8.21 -3.32 67.94
CA ARG A 795 -7.32 -2.59 67.05
C ARG A 795 -5.88 -2.76 67.54
N LEU A 796 -4.94 -3.09 66.66
CA LEU A 796 -3.52 -3.02 66.98
C LEU A 796 -2.70 -2.62 65.74
N GLU A 797 -2.16 -1.41 65.80
CA GLU A 797 -1.18 -0.89 64.85
C GLU A 797 0.19 -1.50 65.17
N LEU A 798 0.99 -1.85 64.16
CA LEU A 798 2.44 -2.06 64.32
C LEU A 798 3.19 -1.77 63.00
N THR A 799 3.68 -0.53 62.97
CA THR A 799 4.86 0.00 62.26
C THR A 799 5.73 -0.97 61.46
N THR A 800 5.87 -0.66 60.17
CA THR A 800 7.11 -0.64 59.36
C THR A 800 8.19 -1.70 59.58
N LYS A 801 8.45 -2.48 58.52
CA LYS A 801 9.77 -2.47 57.87
C LYS A 801 9.63 -2.68 56.36
#